data_AF-C7PVE5-F1
#
_entry.id   AF-C7PVE5-F1
#
_cell.length_a   1.000
_cell.length_b   1.000
_cell.length_c   1.000
_cell.angle_alpha   90.00
_cell.angle_beta   90.00
_cell.angle_gamma   90.00
#
_symmetry.space_group_name_H-M   'P 1'
#
loop_
_entity.id
_entity.type
_entity.pdbx_description
1 polymer ?
#
loop_
_entity_poly.entity_id
_entity_poly.type
_entity_poly.pdbx_seq_one_letter_code
_entity_poly.pdbx_strand_id
1 'polypeptide(L)'
;MGRKREISVISSLVVAGAAFGGSVVSAPTASAASITVSASGADVVAINPAMFGGGAPTDQVSTQLAQILRNSARYLGTTWYNQTYGNSLASDGYLNLDIPGAVPEQSFRLPGMAAVSIATAVKLGDWDAGASGISADEAENRAATMVRALAHRYYANNSLAGVSTWGNSWQSPLWAFYTGQAAWLVWDKLSPSERNDVARMMADEANRLLTGNDVYLTSDTGSQQLYQYNRGGTDVTPGDTKAEEDNYEAQLLGLAVAMMPNHPNAARWQRRNEDLLIADTATPDDLTNSAAGNAVVNGRQLNQWLQGYNMQADGTVQNHDILHPLYMTALDQSLQQVGTFALAGQCAPQAATNNVGLTYKALTTQTSFPYAPDPNNLTQDVTAKTPDGKPIYESTSSPQINYPQGNDWGTQFPAYYGSFDALVSAYSPYLVGENNQAPTATANAVTHLQSEISLQSRFGDGQTYQPWNPATTPGDKAENSYVGAEQRVGQITAQAYMAEFLNHHSRGCFTNSGNPTPPNVPPVQPTAVSRLSGTDRYGTGVAVSQAQWSNAGGDNTPRAIADAVVLARGDNFPDALAGTPLAKRDRGPLLLTEPGALNPVTANEIKRVLPKGKTVYILGGNQAVSPKVQSQLVALGYTVKRFGGSDRYQTALLIAQQGMGSPHQVVVATGQDFADALAAGPLAADEGNAILLSNGKTLDANTKAYIAGAQRKNGAADPAFHLNAVGGAAVAATHYLGSQSHALMGNDRYQTAAAVAARFAADMPVTQFGVATGTQFADALTGGAFMANANEPLLLTAPTALAPSDTTLLHGMRSQLSAVTLFGGPVALKQAVMDQIAHAVGGVERR
;
A
#
# COMPACT_ATOMS: atom_id res chain seq x y z
N MET A 1 -58.60 -26.30 11.51
CA MET A 1 -57.66 -27.43 11.33
C MET A 1 -56.26 -26.84 11.46
N GLY A 2 -55.67 -26.74 12.65
CA GLY A 2 -55.01 -27.81 13.44
C GLY A 2 -53.51 -27.82 13.06
N ARG A 3 -52.52 -27.52 13.91
CA ARG A 3 -52.34 -27.79 15.35
C ARG A 3 -51.35 -26.79 16.00
N LYS A 4 -51.58 -26.52 17.29
CA LYS A 4 -50.59 -26.10 18.30
C LYS A 4 -49.65 -27.27 18.65
N ARG A 5 -48.41 -26.98 19.11
CA ARG A 5 -47.62 -27.70 20.15
C ARG A 5 -46.35 -26.85 20.41
N GLU A 6 -46.24 -26.17 21.55
CA GLU A 6 -45.85 -26.63 22.89
C GLU A 6 -44.35 -26.50 23.16
N ILE A 7 -44.11 -25.76 24.23
CA ILE A 7 -42.87 -25.51 24.95
C ILE A 7 -42.39 -26.81 25.60
N SER A 8 -41.09 -27.12 25.50
CA SER A 8 -40.40 -27.92 26.52
C SER A 8 -38.95 -27.49 26.65
N VAL A 9 -38.61 -27.08 27.86
CA VAL A 9 -37.28 -26.77 28.38
C VAL A 9 -36.66 -28.07 28.89
N ILE A 10 -35.49 -28.47 28.38
CA ILE A 10 -34.49 -29.24 29.14
C ILE A 10 -33.10 -28.68 28.78
N SER A 11 -32.46 -28.16 29.80
CA SER A 11 -31.07 -27.68 29.89
C SER A 11 -30.05 -28.80 29.69
N SER A 12 -28.95 -28.53 28.96
CA SER A 12 -27.55 -28.81 29.37
C SER A 12 -26.55 -28.56 28.22
N LEU A 13 -25.66 -27.58 28.46
CA LEU A 13 -24.29 -27.33 27.95
C LEU A 13 -23.71 -28.19 26.81
N VAL A 14 -23.21 -27.55 25.75
CA VAL A 14 -21.78 -27.25 25.49
C VAL A 14 -21.67 -26.33 24.26
N VAL A 15 -20.79 -25.33 24.38
CA VAL A 15 -20.36 -24.31 23.42
C VAL A 15 -20.29 -24.80 21.96
N ALA A 16 -21.03 -24.14 21.07
CA ALA A 16 -20.84 -24.25 19.63
C ALA A 16 -20.98 -22.85 19.00
N GLY A 17 -19.86 -22.35 18.48
CA GLY A 17 -19.88 -21.31 17.47
C GLY A 17 -20.38 -21.90 16.15
N ALA A 18 -21.19 -21.12 15.43
CA ALA A 18 -21.46 -21.32 14.01
C ALA A 18 -20.64 -20.23 13.28
N ALA A 19 -19.65 -20.47 12.42
CA ALA A 19 -19.45 -21.55 11.45
C ALA A 19 -20.66 -21.73 10.51
N PHE A 20 -20.78 -20.86 9.52
CA PHE A 20 -21.29 -21.26 8.21
C PHE A 20 -20.10 -21.61 7.32
N GLY A 21 -19.98 -22.89 7.01
CA GLY A 21 -18.95 -23.44 6.15
C GLY A 21 -19.22 -23.13 4.68
N GLY A 22 -18.27 -22.43 4.06
CA GLY A 22 -17.85 -22.72 2.70
C GLY A 22 -16.85 -23.88 2.74
N SER A 23 -17.00 -24.84 1.83
CA SER A 23 -16.24 -26.07 1.77
C SER A 23 -14.73 -25.87 1.90
N VAL A 24 -14.09 -26.74 2.68
CA VAL A 24 -12.63 -26.90 2.75
C VAL A 24 -12.14 -27.32 1.37
N VAL A 25 -11.81 -26.33 0.53
CA VAL A 25 -10.80 -26.49 -0.51
C VAL A 25 -9.49 -26.31 0.23
N SER A 26 -8.73 -27.40 0.37
CA SER A 26 -7.31 -27.33 0.71
C SER A 26 -6.69 -26.19 -0.07
N ALA A 27 -6.17 -25.18 0.63
CA ALA A 27 -5.39 -24.12 0.01
C ALA A 27 -4.39 -24.78 -0.95
N PRO A 28 -4.36 -24.42 -2.24
CA PRO A 28 -3.24 -24.81 -3.06
C PRO A 28 -2.01 -24.26 -2.34
N THR A 29 -1.05 -25.14 -2.07
CA THR A 29 0.28 -24.77 -1.62
C THR A 29 0.93 -23.94 -2.73
N ALA A 30 0.52 -22.68 -2.87
CA ALA A 30 1.33 -21.66 -3.48
C ALA A 30 2.47 -21.45 -2.49
N SER A 31 3.65 -21.98 -2.81
CA SER A 31 4.85 -21.50 -2.16
C SER A 31 4.90 -20.00 -2.45
N ALA A 32 4.57 -19.18 -1.47
CA ALA A 32 4.82 -17.76 -1.52
C ALA A 32 6.34 -17.63 -1.74
N ALA A 33 6.74 -17.34 -2.97
CA ALA A 33 8.09 -16.91 -3.24
C ALA A 33 8.27 -15.63 -2.44
N SER A 34 9.10 -15.69 -1.40
CA SER A 34 9.43 -14.59 -0.51
C SER A 34 9.88 -13.39 -1.35
N ILE A 35 9.00 -12.40 -1.50
CA ILE A 35 9.31 -11.08 -2.03
C ILE A 35 10.23 -10.43 -0.99
N THR A 36 11.55 -10.59 -1.12
CA THR A 36 12.47 -9.88 -0.24
C THR A 36 12.48 -8.41 -0.63
N VAL A 37 11.86 -7.59 0.21
CA VAL A 37 11.83 -6.14 0.06
C VAL A 37 13.19 -5.57 0.45
N SER A 38 13.80 -4.78 -0.43
CA SER A 38 15.07 -4.12 -0.18
C SER A 38 14.85 -2.90 0.72
N ALA A 39 14.53 -3.14 2.00
CA ALA A 39 14.52 -2.14 3.06
C ALA A 39 15.35 -2.65 4.24
N SER A 40 16.02 -1.73 4.91
CA SER A 40 16.90 -1.97 6.03
C SER A 40 16.66 -0.95 7.13
N GLY A 41 17.10 -1.25 8.35
CA GLY A 41 17.04 -0.31 9.46
C GLY A 41 17.84 0.98 9.23
N ALA A 42 18.72 1.02 8.22
CA ALA A 42 19.43 2.24 7.82
C ALA A 42 18.56 3.20 6.98
N ASP A 43 17.48 2.69 6.38
CA ASP A 43 16.53 3.51 5.62
C ASP A 43 15.58 4.29 6.55
N VAL A 44 15.46 3.87 7.82
CA VAL A 44 14.61 4.51 8.83
C VAL A 44 15.33 5.69 9.49
N VAL A 45 14.71 6.87 9.41
CA VAL A 45 15.15 8.07 10.12
C VAL A 45 14.61 8.03 11.55
N ALA A 46 15.48 8.04 12.55
CA ALA A 46 15.08 8.04 13.95
C ALA A 46 14.32 9.33 14.32
N ILE A 47 13.32 9.21 15.21
CA ILE A 47 12.61 10.37 15.77
C ILE A 47 13.61 11.23 16.53
N ASN A 48 13.59 12.54 16.29
CA ASN A 48 14.38 13.47 17.08
C ASN A 48 13.83 13.52 18.52
N PRO A 49 14.60 13.16 19.57
CA PRO A 49 14.08 13.15 20.94
C PRO A 49 13.57 14.51 21.43
N ALA A 50 14.05 15.61 20.85
CA ALA A 50 13.54 16.95 21.16
C ALA A 50 12.04 17.12 20.82
N MET A 51 11.47 16.25 19.98
CA MET A 51 10.05 16.21 19.63
C MET A 51 9.14 15.80 20.79
N PHE A 52 9.71 15.26 21.85
CA PHE A 52 9.01 15.00 23.11
C PHE A 52 9.36 16.03 24.19
N GLY A 53 10.25 16.98 23.87
CA GLY A 53 10.57 18.10 24.74
C GLY A 53 9.44 19.12 24.76
N GLY A 54 9.01 19.51 25.95
CA GLY A 54 7.83 20.35 26.17
C GLY A 54 7.02 19.79 27.34
N GLY A 55 6.51 20.65 28.23
CA GLY A 55 5.67 20.17 29.33
C GLY A 55 4.37 19.55 28.80
N ALA A 56 3.78 18.63 29.55
CA ALA A 56 2.47 18.08 29.20
C ALA A 56 1.44 19.22 29.01
N PRO A 57 0.62 19.20 27.94
CA PRO A 57 -0.44 20.19 27.76
C PRO A 57 -1.43 20.18 28.94
N THR A 58 -1.94 21.34 29.30
CA THR A 58 -2.73 21.55 30.53
C THR A 58 -4.19 21.86 30.29
N ASP A 59 -4.64 21.92 29.04
CA ASP A 59 -6.06 22.03 28.73
C ASP A 59 -6.82 20.75 29.11
N GLN A 60 -8.14 20.87 29.22
CA GLN A 60 -8.97 19.81 29.76
C GLN A 60 -8.97 18.55 28.88
N VAL A 61 -8.98 18.70 27.55
CA VAL A 61 -9.01 17.56 26.62
C VAL A 61 -7.71 16.79 26.71
N SER A 62 -6.56 17.49 26.63
CA SER A 62 -5.24 16.86 26.73
C SER A 62 -5.03 16.16 28.07
N THR A 63 -5.46 16.76 29.18
CA THR A 63 -5.33 16.14 30.52
C THR A 63 -6.18 14.89 30.69
N GLN A 64 -7.39 14.86 30.12
CA GLN A 64 -8.25 13.67 30.13
C GLN A 64 -7.67 12.55 29.24
N LEU A 65 -7.19 12.87 28.04
CA LEU A 65 -6.50 11.92 27.17
C LEU A 65 -5.26 11.32 27.85
N ALA A 66 -4.42 12.15 28.46
CA ALA A 66 -3.24 11.69 29.21
C ALA A 66 -3.63 10.73 30.35
N GLN A 67 -4.72 11.02 31.07
CA GLN A 67 -5.21 10.16 32.15
C GLN A 67 -5.71 8.80 31.64
N ILE A 68 -6.50 8.78 30.56
CA ILE A 68 -7.02 7.55 29.95
C ILE A 68 -5.88 6.69 29.42
N LEU A 69 -4.90 7.31 28.74
CA LEU A 69 -3.71 6.65 28.24
C LEU A 69 -2.90 6.05 29.39
N ARG A 70 -2.63 6.81 30.45
CA ARG A 70 -1.88 6.34 31.63
C ARG A 70 -2.52 5.11 32.26
N ASN A 71 -3.84 5.12 32.44
CA ASN A 71 -4.58 3.99 32.99
C ASN A 71 -4.50 2.77 32.07
N SER A 72 -4.76 2.95 30.77
CA SER A 72 -4.72 1.87 29.78
C SER A 72 -3.32 1.28 29.65
N ALA A 73 -2.29 2.12 29.53
CA ALA A 73 -0.90 1.70 29.42
C ALA A 73 -0.44 0.96 30.68
N ARG A 74 -0.90 1.36 31.87
CA ARG A 74 -0.66 0.62 33.12
C ARG A 74 -1.26 -0.78 33.02
N TYR A 75 -2.54 -0.92 32.70
CA TYR A 75 -3.20 -2.22 32.58
C TYR A 75 -2.51 -3.12 31.55
N LEU A 76 -2.25 -2.56 30.37
CA LEU A 76 -1.63 -3.26 29.25
C LEU A 76 -0.20 -3.70 29.55
N GLY A 77 0.61 -2.83 30.15
CA GLY A 77 2.01 -3.12 30.48
C GLY A 77 2.19 -4.00 31.71
N THR A 78 1.16 -4.15 32.55
CA THR A 78 1.22 -4.93 33.80
C THR A 78 0.24 -6.11 33.79
N THR A 79 -1.01 -5.92 34.19
CA THR A 79 -2.03 -6.97 34.33
C THR A 79 -2.13 -7.82 33.06
N TRP A 80 -2.42 -7.19 31.92
CA TRP A 80 -2.63 -7.92 30.67
C TRP A 80 -1.35 -8.59 30.16
N TYR A 81 -0.22 -7.88 30.15
CA TYR A 81 1.07 -8.45 29.72
C TYR A 81 1.46 -9.67 30.57
N ASN A 82 1.34 -9.56 31.90
CA ASN A 82 1.70 -10.64 32.81
C ASN A 82 0.76 -11.85 32.67
N GLN A 83 -0.53 -11.62 32.46
CA GLN A 83 -1.51 -12.69 32.24
C GLN A 83 -1.35 -13.38 30.88
N THR A 84 -0.99 -12.62 29.84
CA THR A 84 -0.89 -13.12 28.46
C THR A 84 0.43 -13.81 28.19
N TYR A 85 1.54 -13.21 28.64
CA TYR A 85 2.90 -13.65 28.27
C TYR A 85 3.76 -14.04 29.48
N GLY A 86 3.61 -13.35 30.61
CA GLY A 86 4.51 -13.49 31.75
C GLY A 86 5.96 -13.24 31.35
N ASN A 87 6.86 -14.19 31.69
CA ASN A 87 8.28 -14.17 31.28
C ASN A 87 8.60 -15.24 30.22
N SER A 88 7.59 -15.78 29.53
CA SER A 88 7.78 -16.93 28.65
C SER A 88 8.30 -16.50 27.27
N LEU A 89 9.51 -16.94 26.94
CA LEU A 89 10.08 -16.83 25.59
C LEU A 89 9.99 -18.19 24.88
N ALA A 90 9.80 -18.15 23.57
CA ALA A 90 9.96 -19.32 22.71
C ALA A 90 11.45 -19.70 22.58
N SER A 91 11.73 -20.86 21.98
CA SER A 91 13.09 -21.39 21.84
C SER A 91 14.02 -20.51 20.99
N ASP A 92 13.45 -19.63 20.16
CA ASP A 92 14.15 -18.64 19.33
C ASP A 92 14.47 -17.33 20.09
N GLY A 93 14.08 -17.21 21.35
CA GLY A 93 14.32 -16.04 22.20
C GLY A 93 13.31 -14.90 22.03
N TYR A 94 12.27 -15.09 21.21
CA TYR A 94 11.18 -14.13 21.04
C TYR A 94 9.96 -14.50 21.88
N LEU A 95 9.07 -13.53 22.10
CA LEU A 95 7.77 -13.78 22.72
C LEU A 95 7.01 -14.84 21.93
N ASN A 96 6.36 -15.78 22.64
CA ASN A 96 5.35 -16.61 21.99
C ASN A 96 4.09 -15.76 21.81
N LEU A 97 3.73 -15.48 20.56
CA LEU A 97 2.56 -14.67 20.24
C LEU A 97 1.25 -15.47 20.31
N ASP A 98 1.29 -16.81 20.38
CA ASP A 98 0.08 -17.62 20.43
C ASP A 98 -0.69 -17.39 21.74
N ILE A 99 -1.82 -16.69 21.66
CA ILE A 99 -2.70 -16.43 22.79
C ILE A 99 -3.71 -17.60 22.92
N PRO A 100 -3.76 -18.33 24.04
CA PRO A 100 -4.68 -19.47 24.19
C PRO A 100 -6.14 -19.09 23.99
N GLY A 101 -6.85 -19.81 23.11
CA GLY A 101 -8.27 -19.57 22.80
C GLY A 101 -8.53 -18.39 21.86
N ALA A 102 -7.48 -17.70 21.43
CA ALA A 102 -7.57 -16.61 20.48
C ALA A 102 -7.59 -17.12 19.03
N VAL A 103 -8.27 -16.40 18.13
CA VAL A 103 -8.11 -16.65 16.68
C VAL A 103 -6.77 -16.08 16.22
N PRO A 104 -6.16 -16.60 15.13
CA PRO A 104 -4.80 -16.22 14.73
C PRO A 104 -4.54 -14.72 14.66
N GLU A 105 -5.50 -13.93 14.18
CA GLU A 105 -5.41 -12.47 14.09
C GLU A 105 -5.10 -11.78 15.42
N GLN A 106 -5.70 -12.26 16.50
CA GLN A 106 -5.58 -11.67 17.83
C GLN A 106 -4.16 -11.81 18.39
N SER A 107 -3.43 -12.85 17.99
CA SER A 107 -2.04 -13.11 18.38
C SER A 107 -1.06 -12.04 17.91
N PHE A 108 -1.38 -11.29 16.85
CA PHE A 108 -0.54 -10.19 16.36
C PHE A 108 -1.18 -8.81 16.49
N ARG A 109 -2.51 -8.70 16.40
CA ARG A 109 -3.23 -7.43 16.58
C ARG A 109 -3.11 -6.86 18.00
N LEU A 110 -3.38 -7.68 19.03
CA LEU A 110 -3.42 -7.24 20.43
C LEU A 110 -2.06 -6.72 20.95
N PRO A 111 -0.93 -7.43 20.76
CA PRO A 111 0.37 -6.92 21.18
C PRO A 111 0.80 -5.65 20.44
N GLY A 112 0.43 -5.47 19.16
CA GLY A 112 0.74 -4.24 18.43
C GLY A 112 0.07 -3.00 19.05
N MET A 113 -1.24 -3.10 19.32
CA MET A 113 -2.00 -2.03 20.00
C MET A 113 -1.50 -1.77 21.44
N ALA A 114 -1.16 -2.84 22.18
CA ALA A 114 -0.59 -2.68 23.52
C ALA A 114 0.78 -1.99 23.49
N ALA A 115 1.65 -2.37 22.55
CA ALA A 115 2.98 -1.81 22.41
C ALA A 115 2.95 -0.31 22.12
N VAL A 116 2.10 0.15 21.19
CA VAL A 116 2.00 1.59 20.87
C VAL A 116 1.44 2.39 22.04
N SER A 117 0.50 1.83 22.80
CA SER A 117 -0.06 2.45 24.01
C SER A 117 1.02 2.70 25.07
N ILE A 118 1.81 1.67 25.37
CA ILE A 118 2.87 1.73 26.38
C ILE A 118 4.00 2.65 25.92
N ALA A 119 4.45 2.51 24.66
CA ALA A 119 5.52 3.32 24.10
C ALA A 119 5.17 4.82 24.11
N THR A 120 3.95 5.18 23.71
CA THR A 120 3.51 6.58 23.74
C THR A 120 3.43 7.12 25.17
N ALA A 121 2.86 6.37 26.11
CA ALA A 121 2.78 6.79 27.52
C ALA A 121 4.18 7.05 28.12
N VAL A 122 5.17 6.21 27.80
CA VAL A 122 6.55 6.41 28.25
C VAL A 122 7.19 7.61 27.56
N LYS A 123 7.12 7.72 26.23
CA LYS A 123 7.81 8.78 25.47
C LYS A 123 7.25 10.19 25.74
N LEU A 124 5.97 10.30 26.07
CA LEU A 124 5.34 11.58 26.44
C LEU A 124 5.44 11.90 27.94
N GLY A 125 6.03 11.01 28.74
CA GLY A 125 6.27 11.24 30.16
C GLY A 125 5.05 10.99 31.07
N ASP A 126 4.06 10.24 30.60
CA ASP A 126 2.83 9.91 31.33
C ASP A 126 2.84 8.56 32.05
N TRP A 127 3.96 7.83 32.00
CA TRP A 127 4.10 6.59 32.73
C TRP A 127 4.24 6.83 34.25
N ASP A 128 3.28 6.29 35.03
CA ASP A 128 3.32 6.34 36.50
C ASP A 128 3.93 5.07 37.08
N ALA A 129 5.22 5.13 37.44
CA ALA A 129 5.94 4.01 38.05
C ALA A 129 5.41 3.62 39.44
N GLY A 130 4.86 4.58 40.20
CA GLY A 130 4.31 4.31 41.53
C GLY A 130 3.02 3.53 41.46
N ALA A 131 2.13 3.90 40.53
CA ALA A 131 0.86 3.24 40.32
C ALA A 131 0.99 1.90 39.57
N SER A 132 1.99 1.75 38.68
CA SER A 132 2.20 0.51 37.91
C SER A 132 3.07 -0.53 38.62
N GLY A 133 3.92 -0.11 39.57
CA GLY A 133 4.88 -0.99 40.23
C GLY A 133 6.07 -1.42 39.36
N ILE A 134 6.22 -0.86 38.15
CA ILE A 134 7.38 -1.06 37.27
C ILE A 134 7.91 0.28 36.75
N SER A 135 9.21 0.35 36.47
CA SER A 135 9.83 1.57 35.93
C SER A 135 9.36 1.84 34.50
N ALA A 136 9.51 3.09 34.05
CA ALA A 136 9.27 3.46 32.66
C ALA A 136 10.19 2.68 31.69
N ASP A 137 11.44 2.42 32.09
CA ASP A 137 12.39 1.63 31.29
C ASP A 137 11.94 0.16 31.13
N GLU A 138 11.43 -0.45 32.21
CA GLU A 138 10.85 -1.80 32.16
C GLU A 138 9.60 -1.85 31.28
N ALA A 139 8.72 -0.85 31.38
CA ALA A 139 7.54 -0.74 30.52
C ALA A 139 7.92 -0.60 29.04
N GLU A 140 8.93 0.23 28.74
CA GLU A 140 9.46 0.40 27.39
C GLU A 140 10.10 -0.90 26.85
N ASN A 141 10.83 -1.64 27.68
CA ASN A 141 11.39 -2.94 27.31
C ASN A 141 10.30 -3.97 26.99
N ARG A 142 9.14 -3.92 27.67
CA ARG A 142 7.97 -4.77 27.35
C ARG A 142 7.37 -4.41 26.00
N ALA A 143 7.23 -3.12 25.69
CA ALA A 143 6.79 -2.65 24.38
C ALA A 143 7.75 -3.11 23.27
N ALA A 144 9.06 -2.92 23.47
CA ALA A 144 10.09 -3.39 22.54
C ALA A 144 10.07 -4.91 22.36
N THR A 145 9.81 -5.67 23.43
CA THR A 145 9.70 -7.14 23.40
C THR A 145 8.55 -7.62 22.51
N MET A 146 7.38 -6.96 22.58
CA MET A 146 6.25 -7.25 21.70
C MET A 146 6.58 -6.88 20.25
N VAL A 147 7.13 -5.69 20.02
CA VAL A 147 7.51 -5.20 18.67
C VAL A 147 8.47 -6.16 17.98
N ARG A 148 9.57 -6.55 18.65
CA ARG A 148 10.57 -7.42 18.03
C ARG A 148 9.99 -8.80 17.69
N ALA A 149 9.09 -9.33 18.53
CA ALA A 149 8.44 -10.61 18.26
C ALA A 149 7.49 -10.51 17.06
N LEU A 150 6.74 -9.41 16.94
CA LEU A 150 5.86 -9.15 15.81
C LEU A 150 6.64 -9.02 14.51
N ALA A 151 7.66 -8.16 14.48
CA ALA A 151 8.50 -7.97 13.30
C ALA A 151 9.21 -9.28 12.90
N HIS A 152 9.74 -10.02 13.88
CA HIS A 152 10.39 -11.31 13.63
C HIS A 152 9.42 -12.39 13.13
N ARG A 153 8.14 -12.36 13.50
CA ARG A 153 7.12 -13.32 13.04
C ARG A 153 6.38 -12.87 11.78
N TYR A 154 6.73 -11.73 11.21
CA TYR A 154 6.20 -11.31 9.92
C TYR A 154 6.70 -12.25 8.82
N TYR A 155 5.83 -12.66 7.89
CA TYR A 155 6.10 -13.74 6.94
C TYR A 155 7.32 -13.48 6.04
N ALA A 156 7.59 -12.21 5.70
CA ALA A 156 8.75 -11.86 4.87
C ALA A 156 10.08 -11.92 5.66
N ASN A 157 10.03 -11.93 6.99
CA ASN A 157 11.22 -11.97 7.86
C ASN A 157 11.55 -13.38 8.36
N ASN A 158 10.63 -14.34 8.24
CA ASN A 158 10.79 -15.65 8.86
C ASN A 158 10.29 -16.80 7.97
N SER A 159 11.18 -17.76 7.75
CA SER A 159 10.92 -18.99 6.98
C SER A 159 11.11 -20.27 7.81
N LEU A 160 11.21 -20.16 9.14
CA LEU A 160 11.41 -21.28 10.04
C LEU A 160 10.18 -22.20 10.05
N ALA A 161 10.42 -23.49 9.78
CA ALA A 161 9.37 -24.50 9.79
C ALA A 161 8.79 -24.66 11.21
N GLY A 162 7.46 -24.60 11.33
CA GLY A 162 6.74 -24.81 12.60
C GLY A 162 6.52 -23.56 13.45
N VAL A 163 6.87 -22.37 12.96
CA VAL A 163 6.59 -21.09 13.62
C VAL A 163 5.39 -20.41 12.92
N SER A 164 4.39 -19.99 13.70
CA SER A 164 3.27 -19.18 13.19
C SER A 164 3.77 -17.83 12.68
N THR A 165 3.48 -17.51 11.41
CA THR A 165 3.78 -16.21 10.79
C THR A 165 2.50 -15.43 10.50
N TRP A 166 2.64 -14.12 10.31
CA TRP A 166 1.54 -13.21 9.96
C TRP A 166 1.96 -12.21 8.86
N GLY A 167 0.98 -11.49 8.29
CA GLY A 167 1.19 -10.55 7.18
C GLY A 167 0.59 -11.04 5.87
N ASN A 168 0.64 -10.19 4.84
CA ASN A 168 0.05 -10.48 3.53
C ASN A 168 -1.45 -10.86 3.60
N SER A 169 -2.21 -10.13 4.41
CA SER A 169 -3.66 -10.28 4.53
C SER A 169 -4.34 -8.91 4.43
N TRP A 170 -5.67 -8.90 4.32
CA TRP A 170 -6.40 -7.65 4.08
C TRP A 170 -6.26 -6.62 5.21
N GLN A 171 -6.21 -7.05 6.48
CA GLN A 171 -5.98 -6.16 7.65
C GLN A 171 -4.52 -6.05 8.08
N SER A 172 -3.59 -6.79 7.47
CA SER A 172 -2.19 -6.74 7.91
C SER A 172 -1.54 -5.35 7.84
N PRO A 173 -1.93 -4.42 6.92
CA PRO A 173 -1.47 -3.03 6.96
C PRO A 173 -1.73 -2.32 8.28
N LEU A 174 -2.92 -2.48 8.85
CA LEU A 174 -3.30 -1.83 10.11
C LEU A 174 -2.45 -2.33 11.29
N TRP A 175 -2.24 -3.65 11.35
CA TRP A 175 -1.44 -4.25 12.43
C TRP A 175 0.05 -3.93 12.27
N ALA A 176 0.54 -3.85 11.03
CA ALA A 176 1.88 -3.39 10.72
C ALA A 176 2.07 -1.90 11.07
N PHE A 177 1.05 -1.05 10.86
CA PHE A 177 1.08 0.34 11.29
C PHE A 177 1.26 0.48 12.82
N TYR A 178 0.47 -0.21 13.64
CA TYR A 178 0.64 -0.15 15.11
C TYR A 178 2.00 -0.68 15.55
N THR A 179 2.44 -1.79 14.97
CA THR A 179 3.75 -2.37 15.26
C THR A 179 4.88 -1.41 14.86
N GLY A 180 4.80 -0.81 13.68
CA GLY A 180 5.77 0.14 13.15
C GLY A 180 5.84 1.43 13.95
N GLN A 181 4.69 1.98 14.35
CA GLN A 181 4.64 3.21 15.16
C GLN A 181 5.25 2.97 16.55
N ALA A 182 4.88 1.84 17.19
CA ALA A 182 5.49 1.43 18.44
C ALA A 182 7.01 1.22 18.29
N ALA A 183 7.44 0.55 17.21
CA ALA A 183 8.85 0.31 16.91
C ALA A 183 9.65 1.60 16.74
N TRP A 184 9.08 2.59 16.06
CA TRP A 184 9.73 3.87 15.81
C TRP A 184 9.90 4.68 17.10
N LEU A 185 8.93 4.58 18.02
CA LEU A 185 9.04 5.16 19.35
C LEU A 185 10.14 4.48 20.17
N VAL A 186 10.23 3.15 20.17
CA VAL A 186 11.24 2.39 20.96
C VAL A 186 12.49 2.02 20.14
N TRP A 187 12.80 2.76 19.08
CA TRP A 187 13.81 2.40 18.08
C TRP A 187 15.19 2.16 18.68
N ASP A 188 15.54 2.90 19.74
CA ASP A 188 16.79 2.80 20.47
C ASP A 188 16.94 1.50 21.27
N LYS A 189 15.84 0.82 21.58
CA LYS A 189 15.81 -0.49 22.25
C LYS A 189 16.00 -1.68 21.30
N LEU A 190 15.87 -1.47 20.00
CA LEU A 190 15.98 -2.52 18.99
C LEU A 190 17.43 -2.71 18.52
N SER A 191 17.87 -3.96 18.41
CA SER A 191 19.14 -4.33 17.79
C SER A 191 19.13 -4.06 16.28
N PRO A 192 20.30 -4.00 15.61
CA PRO A 192 20.35 -3.81 14.16
C PRO A 192 19.55 -4.84 13.35
N SER A 193 19.50 -6.09 13.79
CA SER A 193 18.71 -7.14 13.11
C SER A 193 17.22 -6.88 13.25
N GLU A 194 16.75 -6.53 14.45
CA GLU A 194 15.33 -6.26 14.71
C GLU A 194 14.87 -4.98 13.98
N ARG A 195 15.74 -3.96 13.88
CA ARG A 195 15.48 -2.77 13.05
C ARG A 195 15.32 -3.12 11.56
N ASN A 196 16.11 -4.06 11.06
CA ASN A 196 15.95 -4.56 9.69
C ASN A 196 14.63 -5.31 9.51
N ASP A 197 14.21 -6.13 10.49
CA ASP A 197 12.91 -6.81 10.44
C ASP A 197 11.75 -5.81 10.37
N VAL A 198 11.78 -4.76 11.18
CA VAL A 198 10.76 -3.70 11.16
C VAL A 198 10.74 -2.99 9.81
N ALA A 199 11.91 -2.56 9.29
CA ALA A 199 11.98 -1.85 8.02
C ALA A 199 11.46 -2.70 6.85
N ARG A 200 11.79 -4.00 6.81
CA ARG A 200 11.26 -4.93 5.81
C ARG A 200 9.76 -5.13 5.91
N MET A 201 9.22 -5.32 7.13
CA MET A 201 7.77 -5.45 7.35
C MET A 201 7.02 -4.22 6.83
N MET A 202 7.49 -3.02 7.19
CA MET A 202 6.87 -1.76 6.78
C MET A 202 6.92 -1.57 5.27
N ALA A 203 8.08 -1.78 4.65
CA ALA A 203 8.23 -1.61 3.21
C ALA A 203 7.48 -2.70 2.41
N ASP A 204 7.35 -3.92 2.93
CA ASP A 204 6.59 -5.00 2.29
C ASP A 204 5.10 -4.69 2.23
N GLU A 205 4.49 -4.36 3.37
CA GLU A 205 3.08 -3.97 3.37
C GLU A 205 2.85 -2.70 2.54
N ALA A 206 3.73 -1.69 2.64
CA ALA A 206 3.60 -0.47 1.86
C ALA A 206 3.72 -0.72 0.34
N ASN A 207 4.61 -1.61 -0.09
CA ASN A 207 4.77 -1.99 -1.50
C ASN A 207 3.58 -2.81 -2.02
N ARG A 208 2.95 -3.63 -1.17
CA ARG A 208 1.74 -4.38 -1.52
C ARG A 208 0.60 -3.46 -1.93
N LEU A 209 0.58 -2.24 -1.39
CA LEU A 209 -0.41 -1.21 -1.70
C LEU A 209 -0.08 -0.39 -2.96
N LEU A 210 1.11 -0.56 -3.56
CA LEU A 210 1.51 0.13 -4.80
C LEU A 210 1.10 -0.60 -6.08
N THR A 211 0.83 -1.90 -6.01
CA THR A 211 0.44 -2.68 -7.19
C THR A 211 -1.03 -2.43 -7.51
N GLY A 212 -1.32 -1.97 -8.73
CA GLY A 212 -2.68 -1.78 -9.23
C GLY A 212 -2.96 -0.35 -9.66
N ASN A 213 -2.58 0.00 -10.89
CA ASN A 213 -3.13 1.17 -11.61
C ASN A 213 -4.50 0.84 -12.21
N ASP A 214 -5.38 0.19 -11.45
CA ASP A 214 -6.68 -0.23 -11.94
C ASP A 214 -7.82 0.39 -11.15
N VAL A 215 -8.82 0.85 -11.91
CA VAL A 215 -10.06 1.50 -11.47
C VAL A 215 -10.89 0.62 -10.52
N TYR A 216 -10.49 -0.63 -10.32
CA TYR A 216 -10.96 -1.47 -9.25
C TYR A 216 -9.75 -2.27 -8.82
N LEU A 217 -9.26 -2.00 -7.62
CA LEU A 217 -8.56 -3.05 -6.91
C LEU A 217 -9.46 -4.31 -6.98
N THR A 218 -8.90 -5.46 -7.29
CA THR A 218 -9.48 -6.76 -6.94
C THR A 218 -8.32 -7.72 -6.81
N SER A 219 -8.23 -8.41 -5.68
CA SER A 219 -7.68 -9.77 -5.65
C SER A 219 -8.85 -10.75 -5.56
N ASP A 220 -8.62 -12.00 -5.96
CA ASP A 220 -9.60 -13.10 -6.02
C ASP A 220 -10.17 -13.51 -4.64
N THR A 221 -9.87 -12.74 -3.58
CA THR A 221 -10.40 -12.88 -2.22
C THR A 221 -11.25 -11.69 -1.75
N GLY A 222 -11.59 -10.74 -2.62
CA GLY A 222 -12.77 -9.86 -2.43
C GLY A 222 -12.65 -8.68 -1.46
N SER A 223 -11.48 -8.08 -1.24
CA SER A 223 -11.33 -7.05 -0.19
C SER A 223 -10.54 -5.79 -0.57
N GLN A 224 -10.36 -5.48 -1.85
CA GLN A 224 -9.73 -4.22 -2.20
C GLN A 224 -10.59 -3.66 -3.30
N GLN A 225 -11.48 -2.72 -3.00
CA GLN A 225 -12.09 -1.79 -3.95
C GLN A 225 -11.90 -0.42 -3.29
N LEU A 226 -11.50 0.62 -4.02
CA LEU A 226 -11.29 1.94 -3.42
C LEU A 226 -12.60 2.69 -3.19
N TYR A 227 -13.65 2.30 -3.90
CA TYR A 227 -14.89 3.04 -3.91
C TYR A 227 -16.09 2.13 -3.70
N GLN A 228 -17.05 2.54 -2.88
CA GLN A 228 -18.38 1.96 -2.90
C GLN A 228 -19.13 2.32 -4.17
N TYR A 229 -19.08 3.58 -4.59
CA TYR A 229 -19.73 4.01 -5.81
C TYR A 229 -18.67 4.43 -6.83
N ASN A 230 -18.73 3.87 -8.03
CA ASN A 230 -17.89 4.37 -9.12
C ASN A 230 -18.35 5.77 -9.58
N ARG A 231 -17.55 6.42 -10.43
CA ARG A 231 -17.84 7.76 -10.98
C ARG A 231 -19.17 7.87 -11.71
N GLY A 232 -19.72 6.76 -12.21
CA GLY A 232 -21.04 6.69 -12.84
C GLY A 232 -22.19 6.57 -11.83
N GLY A 233 -21.92 6.50 -10.53
CA GLY A 233 -22.89 6.30 -9.46
C GLY A 233 -23.36 4.86 -9.28
N THR A 234 -22.64 3.88 -9.84
CA THR A 234 -22.96 2.46 -9.62
C THR A 234 -22.34 1.97 -8.32
N ASP A 235 -23.15 1.38 -7.44
CA ASP A 235 -22.69 0.70 -6.23
C ASP A 235 -21.94 -0.61 -6.60
N VAL A 236 -20.68 -0.70 -6.21
CA VAL A 236 -19.76 -1.81 -6.51
C VAL A 236 -19.34 -2.59 -5.26
N THR A 237 -19.55 -2.02 -4.06
CA THR A 237 -19.49 -2.71 -2.76
C THR A 237 -20.71 -2.38 -1.89
N PRO A 238 -21.90 -2.93 -2.20
CA PRO A 238 -23.11 -2.63 -1.45
C PRO A 238 -22.93 -2.90 0.06
N GLY A 239 -23.35 -1.92 0.87
CA GLY A 239 -23.31 -2.00 2.34
C GLY A 239 -21.95 -1.74 2.99
N ASP A 240 -20.92 -1.46 2.19
CA ASP A 240 -19.53 -1.39 2.63
C ASP A 240 -18.82 -0.23 1.90
N THR A 241 -18.65 0.89 2.63
CA THR A 241 -18.11 2.13 2.06
C THR A 241 -16.63 2.07 1.73
N LYS A 242 -15.88 1.05 2.17
CA LYS A 242 -14.41 1.02 2.05
C LYS A 242 -13.66 2.12 2.81
N ALA A 243 -14.39 3.01 3.49
CA ALA A 243 -13.85 4.21 4.12
C ALA A 243 -12.82 3.87 5.21
N GLU A 244 -13.14 2.93 6.10
CA GLU A 244 -12.18 2.53 7.12
C GLU A 244 -10.98 1.78 6.54
N GLU A 245 -11.18 1.03 5.45
CA GLU A 245 -10.10 0.30 4.80
C GLU A 245 -9.09 1.23 4.16
N ASP A 246 -9.59 2.20 3.41
CA ASP A 246 -8.77 3.23 2.81
C ASP A 246 -7.99 3.99 3.89
N ASN A 247 -8.63 4.29 5.03
CA ASN A 247 -7.96 4.94 6.17
C ASN A 247 -6.83 4.10 6.77
N TYR A 248 -7.07 2.81 7.07
CA TYR A 248 -6.00 2.01 7.67
C TYR A 248 -4.84 1.77 6.70
N GLU A 249 -5.10 1.66 5.39
CA GLU A 249 -4.07 1.50 4.37
C GLU A 249 -3.28 2.81 4.23
N ALA A 250 -3.97 3.95 4.29
CA ALA A 250 -3.36 5.26 4.29
C ALA A 250 -2.44 5.45 5.51
N GLN A 251 -2.84 5.05 6.73
CA GLN A 251 -2.00 5.19 7.92
C GLN A 251 -0.66 4.45 7.80
N LEU A 252 -0.69 3.22 7.29
CA LEU A 252 0.54 2.46 7.03
C LEU A 252 1.45 3.22 6.06
N LEU A 253 0.91 3.68 4.93
CA LEU A 253 1.70 4.37 3.91
C LEU A 253 2.28 5.68 4.44
N GLY A 254 1.48 6.47 5.17
CA GLY A 254 1.94 7.71 5.81
C GLY A 254 3.08 7.44 6.80
N LEU A 255 2.98 6.39 7.60
CA LEU A 255 4.05 5.97 8.50
C LEU A 255 5.29 5.50 7.75
N ALA A 256 5.15 4.72 6.67
CA ALA A 256 6.27 4.27 5.86
C ALA A 256 7.02 5.45 5.23
N VAL A 257 6.30 6.47 4.74
CA VAL A 257 6.88 7.72 4.22
C VAL A 257 7.62 8.49 5.32
N ALA A 258 6.98 8.67 6.49
CA ALA A 258 7.57 9.40 7.60
C ALA A 258 8.85 8.73 8.13
N MET A 259 8.83 7.40 8.27
CA MET A 259 9.96 6.61 8.74
C MET A 259 11.08 6.53 7.70
N MET A 260 10.76 6.31 6.42
CA MET A 260 11.72 6.01 5.36
C MET A 260 11.62 6.99 4.18
N PRO A 261 11.83 8.31 4.39
CA PRO A 261 11.60 9.33 3.36
C PRO A 261 12.55 9.23 2.16
N ASN A 262 13.68 8.52 2.31
CA ASN A 262 14.66 8.32 1.24
C ASN A 262 14.51 6.96 0.52
N HIS A 263 13.53 6.14 0.90
CA HIS A 263 13.30 4.87 0.23
C HIS A 263 12.89 5.11 -1.23
N PRO A 264 13.34 4.29 -2.20
CA PRO A 264 13.02 4.49 -3.62
C PRO A 264 11.52 4.59 -3.94
N ASN A 265 10.67 3.95 -3.13
CA ASN A 265 9.22 3.99 -3.26
C ASN A 265 8.54 5.07 -2.40
N ALA A 266 9.26 5.89 -1.62
CA ALA A 266 8.65 6.84 -0.68
C ALA A 266 7.67 7.81 -1.36
N ALA A 267 8.03 8.34 -2.54
CA ALA A 267 7.12 9.20 -3.31
C ALA A 267 5.86 8.45 -3.78
N ARG A 268 5.99 7.17 -4.14
CA ARG A 268 4.86 6.32 -4.55
C ARG A 268 3.95 6.02 -3.37
N TRP A 269 4.53 5.71 -2.21
CA TRP A 269 3.77 5.49 -0.97
C TRP A 269 3.02 6.75 -0.56
N GLN A 270 3.66 7.92 -0.62
CA GLN A 270 3.04 9.22 -0.36
C GLN A 270 1.87 9.46 -1.31
N ARG A 271 2.07 9.19 -2.60
CA ARG A 271 1.02 9.41 -3.58
C ARG A 271 -0.18 8.48 -3.37
N ARG A 272 0.08 7.21 -3.04
CA ARG A 272 -0.97 6.24 -2.72
C ARG A 272 -1.69 6.58 -1.42
N ASN A 273 -0.97 7.05 -0.40
CA ASN A 273 -1.54 7.56 0.85
C ASN A 273 -2.56 8.67 0.56
N GLU A 274 -2.21 9.64 -0.27
CA GLU A 274 -3.11 10.74 -0.66
C GLU A 274 -4.35 10.22 -1.42
N ASP A 275 -4.17 9.28 -2.34
CA ASP A 275 -5.27 8.69 -3.11
C ASP A 275 -6.29 7.97 -2.19
N LEU A 276 -5.81 7.26 -1.17
CA LEU A 276 -6.67 6.57 -0.19
C LEU A 276 -7.36 7.55 0.77
N LEU A 277 -6.63 8.55 1.30
CA LEU A 277 -7.22 9.57 2.19
C LEU A 277 -8.34 10.36 1.51
N ILE A 278 -8.20 10.62 0.22
CA ILE A 278 -9.26 11.27 -0.57
C ILE A 278 -10.40 10.32 -0.90
N ALA A 279 -10.13 9.05 -1.23
CA ALA A 279 -11.17 8.08 -1.54
C ALA A 279 -12.12 7.85 -0.35
N ASP A 280 -11.54 7.65 0.84
CA ASP A 280 -12.23 7.50 2.13
C ASP A 280 -13.38 8.50 2.34
N THR A 281 -13.09 9.78 2.07
CA THR A 281 -14.02 10.89 2.36
C THR A 281 -14.65 11.53 1.12
N ALA A 282 -14.44 10.96 -0.06
CA ALA A 282 -15.00 11.48 -1.29
C ALA A 282 -16.53 11.40 -1.27
N THR A 283 -17.18 12.49 -1.70
CA THR A 283 -18.64 12.61 -1.83
C THR A 283 -19.04 12.73 -3.30
N PRO A 284 -20.32 12.50 -3.68
CA PRO A 284 -20.80 12.73 -5.04
C PRO A 284 -20.47 14.14 -5.58
N ASP A 285 -20.53 15.16 -4.71
CA ASP A 285 -20.31 16.56 -5.09
C ASP A 285 -18.86 16.82 -5.53
N ASP A 286 -17.89 16.09 -4.97
CA ASP A 286 -16.46 16.20 -5.29
C ASP A 286 -16.12 15.74 -6.72
N LEU A 287 -16.99 14.94 -7.34
CA LEU A 287 -16.80 14.43 -8.70
C LEU A 287 -17.31 15.40 -9.78
N THR A 288 -18.00 16.47 -9.38
CA THR A 288 -18.69 17.39 -10.30
C THR A 288 -17.91 18.69 -10.53
N ASN A 289 -18.38 19.56 -11.45
CA ASN A 289 -17.83 20.90 -11.64
C ASN A 289 -18.29 21.91 -10.56
N SER A 290 -18.71 21.43 -9.39
CA SER A 290 -19.11 22.24 -8.23
C SER A 290 -17.92 22.96 -7.59
N ALA A 291 -18.18 23.82 -6.60
CA ALA A 291 -17.10 24.42 -5.81
C ALA A 291 -16.28 23.35 -5.05
N ALA A 292 -16.94 22.29 -4.56
CA ALA A 292 -16.29 21.17 -3.90
C ALA A 292 -15.40 20.40 -4.89
N GLY A 293 -15.93 19.98 -6.04
CA GLY A 293 -15.13 19.25 -7.03
C GLY A 293 -14.03 20.08 -7.71
N ASN A 294 -14.15 21.41 -7.74
CA ASN A 294 -13.08 22.29 -8.21
C ASN A 294 -12.03 22.61 -7.12
N ALA A 295 -12.20 22.13 -5.89
CA ALA A 295 -11.22 22.31 -4.83
C ALA A 295 -9.91 21.62 -5.20
N VAL A 296 -8.79 22.27 -4.83
CA VAL A 296 -7.45 21.74 -5.03
C VAL A 296 -6.94 21.21 -3.70
N VAL A 297 -6.78 19.89 -3.61
CA VAL A 297 -6.24 19.18 -2.46
C VAL A 297 -4.95 18.48 -2.88
N ASN A 298 -3.88 18.62 -2.11
CA ASN A 298 -2.53 18.16 -2.44
C ASN A 298 -2.16 18.50 -3.90
N GLY A 299 -2.36 19.77 -4.28
CA GLY A 299 -2.06 20.30 -5.62
C GLY A 299 -2.90 19.71 -6.78
N ARG A 300 -3.94 18.92 -6.51
CA ARG A 300 -4.77 18.25 -7.52
C ARG A 300 -6.24 18.65 -7.37
N GLN A 301 -6.89 18.88 -8.49
CA GLN A 301 -8.32 19.21 -8.52
C GLN A 301 -9.17 17.94 -8.32
N LEU A 302 -10.08 17.94 -7.35
CA LEU A 302 -10.82 16.73 -6.93
C LEU A 302 -11.61 16.08 -8.07
N ASN A 303 -12.35 16.85 -8.87
CA ASN A 303 -13.14 16.31 -9.96
C ASN A 303 -12.30 15.77 -11.14
N GLN A 304 -11.01 16.06 -11.20
CA GLN A 304 -10.08 15.45 -12.16
C GLN A 304 -9.35 14.25 -11.56
N TRP A 305 -9.27 14.18 -10.23
CA TRP A 305 -8.65 13.12 -9.46
C TRP A 305 -9.59 11.91 -9.31
N LEU A 306 -10.79 12.14 -8.79
CA LEU A 306 -11.67 11.09 -8.25
C LEU A 306 -12.28 10.17 -9.32
N GLN A 307 -12.39 8.89 -8.98
CA GLN A 307 -13.00 7.84 -9.81
C GLN A 307 -14.25 7.23 -9.17
N GLY A 308 -14.66 7.73 -8.01
CA GLY A 308 -15.79 7.24 -7.23
C GLY A 308 -15.93 8.01 -5.93
N TYR A 309 -16.83 7.56 -5.06
CA TYR A 309 -17.06 8.12 -3.74
C TYR A 309 -17.46 7.05 -2.72
N ASN A 310 -17.09 7.27 -1.45
CA ASN A 310 -17.36 6.39 -0.30
C ASN A 310 -18.32 7.03 0.70
N MET A 311 -18.33 8.35 0.76
CA MET A 311 -19.15 9.12 1.67
C MET A 311 -20.39 9.65 0.95
N GLN A 312 -21.53 9.63 1.62
CA GLN A 312 -22.72 10.29 1.07
C GLN A 312 -22.59 11.81 1.16
N ALA A 313 -23.43 12.52 0.41
CA ALA A 313 -23.42 13.99 0.39
C ALA A 313 -23.69 14.64 1.76
N ASP A 314 -24.24 13.88 2.72
CA ASP A 314 -24.52 14.34 4.07
C ASP A 314 -23.42 13.99 5.09
N GLY A 315 -22.31 13.36 4.65
CA GLY A 315 -21.17 12.99 5.50
C GLY A 315 -21.25 11.61 6.13
N THR A 316 -22.25 10.82 5.77
CA THR A 316 -22.40 9.49 6.36
C THR A 316 -21.68 8.40 5.58
N VAL A 317 -21.29 7.35 6.32
CA VAL A 317 -20.71 6.12 5.78
C VAL A 317 -21.46 4.89 6.29
N GLN A 318 -21.53 3.85 5.47
CA GLN A 318 -22.07 2.54 5.79
C GLN A 318 -20.96 1.52 5.97
N ASN A 319 -21.17 0.60 6.90
CA ASN A 319 -20.41 -0.63 6.96
C ASN A 319 -21.29 -1.74 7.55
N HIS A 320 -20.98 -3.01 7.23
CA HIS A 320 -21.76 -4.17 7.65
C HIS A 320 -23.27 -4.03 7.33
N ASP A 321 -23.58 -3.44 6.18
CA ASP A 321 -24.95 -3.16 5.75
C ASP A 321 -25.74 -2.25 6.71
N ILE A 322 -25.09 -1.38 7.49
CA ILE A 322 -25.78 -0.39 8.35
C ILE A 322 -25.10 0.98 8.29
N LEU A 323 -25.85 2.05 8.56
CA LEU A 323 -25.27 3.32 9.02
C LEU A 323 -24.57 3.01 10.33
N HIS A 324 -23.24 3.13 10.33
CA HIS A 324 -22.44 2.63 11.43
C HIS A 324 -21.67 3.77 12.13
N PRO A 325 -22.25 4.38 13.19
CA PRO A 325 -21.63 5.50 13.91
C PRO A 325 -20.19 5.26 14.35
N LEU A 326 -19.85 4.02 14.76
CA LEU A 326 -18.48 3.69 15.13
C LEU A 326 -17.49 3.82 13.95
N TYR A 327 -17.85 3.36 12.75
CA TYR A 327 -16.99 3.50 11.57
C TYR A 327 -16.92 4.94 11.06
N MET A 328 -17.97 5.76 11.29
CA MET A 328 -17.88 7.20 11.04
C MET A 328 -16.78 7.88 11.88
N THR A 329 -16.46 7.33 13.07
CA THR A 329 -15.33 7.83 13.87
C THR A 329 -13.97 7.34 13.41
N ALA A 330 -13.89 6.38 12.48
CA ALA A 330 -12.62 5.87 11.95
C ALA A 330 -11.84 6.93 11.15
N LEU A 331 -12.48 8.04 10.78
CA LEU A 331 -11.83 9.24 10.24
C LEU A 331 -10.86 9.90 11.22
N ASP A 332 -10.88 9.49 12.50
CA ASP A 332 -9.81 9.79 13.45
C ASP A 332 -8.45 9.38 12.89
N GLN A 333 -8.39 8.28 12.13
CA GLN A 333 -7.17 7.78 11.50
C GLN A 333 -6.61 8.71 10.43
N SER A 334 -7.47 9.38 9.67
CA SER A 334 -7.06 10.43 8.72
C SER A 334 -6.40 11.58 9.49
N LEU A 335 -7.05 12.08 10.54
CA LEU A 335 -6.50 13.17 11.34
C LEU A 335 -5.22 12.78 12.09
N GLN A 336 -5.06 11.53 12.50
CA GLN A 336 -3.85 11.01 13.15
C GLN A 336 -2.60 11.05 12.25
N GLN A 337 -2.75 11.21 10.93
CA GLN A 337 -1.62 11.44 10.00
C GLN A 337 -0.74 12.60 10.49
N VAL A 338 -1.35 13.67 11.03
CA VAL A 338 -0.60 14.83 11.55
C VAL A 338 0.37 14.45 12.66
N GLY A 339 -0.01 13.54 13.56
CA GLY A 339 0.87 13.05 14.62
C GLY A 339 2.03 12.25 14.04
N THR A 340 1.73 11.35 13.10
CA THR A 340 2.73 10.51 12.41
C THR A 340 3.75 11.35 11.64
N PHE A 341 3.31 12.28 10.80
CA PHE A 341 4.22 13.15 10.03
C PHE A 341 4.96 14.13 10.93
N ALA A 342 4.30 14.65 11.98
CA ALA A 342 4.95 15.53 12.95
C ALA A 342 6.13 14.84 13.63
N LEU A 343 6.06 13.54 13.97
CA LEU A 343 7.21 12.79 14.54
C LEU A 343 8.46 12.79 13.61
N ALA A 344 8.27 12.90 12.29
CA ALA A 344 9.36 13.06 11.32
C ALA A 344 9.76 14.53 11.07
N GLY A 345 9.13 15.50 11.76
CA GLY A 345 9.30 16.93 11.51
C GLY A 345 8.63 17.39 10.20
N GLN A 346 7.56 16.70 9.77
CA GLN A 346 6.89 16.92 8.49
C GLN A 346 5.43 17.35 8.68
N CYS A 347 4.86 18.02 7.67
CA CYS A 347 3.41 18.27 7.63
C CYS A 347 2.69 17.09 6.97
N ALA A 348 1.52 16.73 7.51
CA ALA A 348 0.64 15.74 6.90
C ALA A 348 0.01 16.28 5.59
N PRO A 349 -0.38 15.40 4.66
CA PRO A 349 -1.10 15.82 3.45
C PRO A 349 -2.46 16.43 3.81
N GLN A 350 -2.86 17.51 3.11
CA GLN A 350 -4.17 18.14 3.29
C GLN A 350 -5.34 17.18 3.04
N ALA A 351 -5.15 16.15 2.20
CA ALA A 351 -6.09 15.05 1.95
C ALA A 351 -6.66 14.44 3.24
N ALA A 352 -5.86 14.37 4.31
CA ALA A 352 -6.26 13.86 5.62
C ALA A 352 -7.40 14.64 6.31
N THR A 353 -7.76 15.80 5.80
CA THR A 353 -8.76 16.71 6.40
C THR A 353 -10.02 16.86 5.56
N ASN A 354 -10.05 16.23 4.37
CA ASN A 354 -11.13 16.36 3.40
C ASN A 354 -12.43 15.78 3.98
N ASN A 355 -13.52 16.54 3.96
CA ASN A 355 -14.86 16.15 4.41
C ASN A 355 -15.00 15.53 5.82
N VAL A 356 -13.95 15.49 6.64
CA VAL A 356 -14.02 15.03 8.04
C VAL A 356 -15.00 15.89 8.85
N GLY A 357 -15.03 17.21 8.58
CA GLY A 357 -15.99 18.12 9.20
C GLY A 357 -17.45 17.82 8.83
N LEU A 358 -17.69 17.31 7.62
CA LEU A 358 -19.03 16.93 7.15
C LEU A 358 -19.55 15.71 7.92
N THR A 359 -18.69 14.70 8.13
CA THR A 359 -19.01 13.53 8.97
C THR A 359 -19.26 13.94 10.41
N TYR A 360 -18.45 14.86 10.94
CA TYR A 360 -18.65 15.39 12.29
C TYR A 360 -20.00 16.10 12.45
N LYS A 361 -20.41 16.89 11.46
CA LYS A 361 -21.74 17.50 11.44
C LYS A 361 -22.85 16.46 11.35
N ALA A 362 -22.66 15.39 10.58
CA ALA A 362 -23.63 14.30 10.51
C ALA A 362 -23.88 13.68 11.90
N LEU A 363 -22.80 13.38 12.64
CA LEU A 363 -22.88 12.85 14.00
C LEU A 363 -23.60 13.81 14.97
N THR A 364 -23.37 15.11 14.85
CA THR A 364 -23.79 16.10 15.85
C THR A 364 -25.13 16.78 15.57
N THR A 365 -25.63 16.74 14.33
CA THR A 365 -26.81 17.54 13.95
C THR A 365 -27.90 16.76 13.21
N GLN A 366 -27.57 15.65 12.55
CA GLN A 366 -28.54 14.93 11.73
C GLN A 366 -29.33 13.91 12.54
N THR A 367 -30.60 13.78 12.22
CA THR A 367 -31.58 12.91 12.90
C THR A 367 -32.24 11.91 11.95
N SER A 368 -31.92 12.03 10.66
CA SER A 368 -32.55 11.32 9.56
C SER A 368 -31.52 11.19 8.46
N PHE A 369 -31.26 9.95 8.04
CA PHE A 369 -30.16 9.61 7.16
C PHE A 369 -30.66 8.88 5.91
N PRO A 370 -30.11 9.18 4.73
CA PRO A 370 -30.49 8.57 3.48
C PRO A 370 -29.85 7.17 3.36
N TYR A 371 -30.35 6.18 4.10
CA TYR A 371 -29.92 4.79 3.96
C TYR A 371 -31.00 3.76 4.29
N ALA A 372 -31.12 2.75 3.41
CA ALA A 372 -31.83 1.51 3.66
C ALA A 372 -30.97 0.29 3.34
N PRO A 373 -31.01 -0.73 4.18
CA PRO A 373 -31.03 -2.12 3.74
C PRO A 373 -32.38 -2.73 4.12
N ASP A 374 -33.15 -3.17 3.11
CA ASP A 374 -34.04 -4.32 3.31
C ASP A 374 -33.26 -5.56 2.84
N PRO A 375 -32.79 -6.43 3.75
CA PRO A 375 -32.13 -7.67 3.36
C PRO A 375 -33.04 -8.64 2.58
N ASN A 376 -34.33 -8.32 2.39
CA ASN A 376 -35.31 -9.14 1.68
C ASN A 376 -36.03 -8.44 0.52
N ASN A 377 -35.81 -7.14 0.23
CA ASN A 377 -36.55 -6.45 -0.83
C ASN A 377 -35.87 -5.16 -1.34
N LEU A 378 -35.13 -5.27 -2.45
CA LEU A 378 -34.38 -4.19 -3.11
C LEU A 378 -35.25 -3.08 -3.76
N THR A 379 -36.43 -2.74 -3.23
CA THR A 379 -37.38 -1.82 -3.88
C THR A 379 -38.06 -0.77 -2.99
N GLN A 380 -37.63 -0.57 -1.72
CA GLN A 380 -38.15 0.54 -0.90
C GLN A 380 -37.05 1.38 -0.25
N ASP A 381 -37.11 2.68 -0.52
CA ASP A 381 -36.48 3.75 0.27
C ASP A 381 -36.96 3.65 1.74
N VAL A 382 -36.04 3.31 2.65
CA VAL A 382 -36.27 3.43 4.09
C VAL A 382 -35.27 4.45 4.61
N THR A 383 -35.75 5.51 5.24
CA THR A 383 -34.87 6.50 5.88
C THR A 383 -34.49 5.98 7.28
N ALA A 384 -33.21 5.77 7.56
CA ALA A 384 -32.75 5.50 8.92
C ALA A 384 -32.96 6.74 9.79
N LYS A 385 -33.56 6.57 10.98
CA LYS A 385 -33.85 7.65 11.91
C LYS A 385 -33.33 7.31 13.28
N THR A 386 -32.78 8.30 13.96
CA THR A 386 -32.40 8.15 15.35
C THR A 386 -33.64 7.99 16.24
N PRO A 387 -33.52 7.26 17.37
CA PRO A 387 -34.53 7.28 18.42
C PRO A 387 -34.84 8.71 18.88
N ASP A 388 -36.12 8.99 19.16
CA ASP A 388 -36.60 10.24 19.77
C ASP A 388 -36.30 11.54 19.01
N GLY A 389 -35.81 11.47 17.76
CA GLY A 389 -35.51 12.63 16.92
C GLY A 389 -34.29 13.45 17.38
N LYS A 390 -33.39 12.86 18.18
CA LYS A 390 -32.11 13.46 18.60
C LYS A 390 -30.97 13.05 17.67
N PRO A 391 -29.88 13.83 17.50
CA PRO A 391 -28.77 13.39 16.66
C PRO A 391 -28.05 12.14 17.20
N ILE A 392 -27.10 11.59 16.43
CA ILE A 392 -26.25 10.46 16.89
C ILE A 392 -25.57 10.86 18.20
N TYR A 393 -25.01 12.06 18.29
CA TYR A 393 -24.58 12.65 19.55
C TYR A 393 -25.77 13.36 20.19
N GLU A 394 -26.25 12.87 21.33
CA GLU A 394 -27.47 13.42 21.95
C GLU A 394 -27.36 14.91 22.30
N SER A 395 -26.25 15.31 22.93
CA SER A 395 -25.92 16.70 23.30
C SER A 395 -24.49 16.80 23.80
N THR A 396 -23.91 18.00 23.82
CA THR A 396 -22.58 18.24 24.40
C THR A 396 -22.49 17.99 25.91
N SER A 397 -23.62 17.85 26.61
CA SER A 397 -23.70 17.56 28.04
C SER A 397 -24.00 16.09 28.38
N SER A 398 -24.11 15.22 27.37
CA SER A 398 -24.44 13.80 27.54
C SER A 398 -23.47 12.94 26.73
N PRO A 399 -22.87 11.88 27.30
CA PRO A 399 -21.99 10.98 26.55
C PRO A 399 -22.76 9.93 25.74
N GLN A 400 -24.08 10.06 25.63
CA GLN A 400 -24.94 9.07 25.00
C GLN A 400 -24.87 9.16 23.47
N ILE A 401 -24.72 7.98 22.87
CA ILE A 401 -24.69 7.79 21.42
C ILE A 401 -25.94 7.05 20.99
N ASN A 402 -26.68 7.65 20.08
CA ASN A 402 -27.79 7.02 19.39
C ASN A 402 -27.28 6.20 18.21
N TYR A 403 -27.68 4.93 18.14
CA TYR A 403 -27.35 4.03 17.03
C TYR A 403 -28.60 3.76 16.18
N PRO A 404 -28.84 4.50 15.08
CA PRO A 404 -30.09 4.41 14.31
C PRO A 404 -30.42 3.01 13.79
N GLN A 405 -29.39 2.21 13.51
CA GLN A 405 -29.51 0.85 13.00
C GLN A 405 -28.80 -0.19 13.87
N GLY A 406 -28.40 0.18 15.09
CA GLY A 406 -27.65 -0.69 16.01
C GLY A 406 -26.13 -0.58 15.87
N ASN A 407 -25.43 -1.49 16.55
CA ASN A 407 -23.97 -1.59 16.57
C ASN A 407 -23.58 -3.04 16.92
N ASP A 408 -22.55 -3.57 16.26
CA ASP A 408 -22.19 -5.00 16.37
C ASP A 408 -21.54 -5.38 17.69
N TRP A 409 -20.98 -4.40 18.41
CA TRP A 409 -20.08 -4.65 19.53
C TRP A 409 -20.57 -4.11 20.89
N GLY A 410 -21.85 -3.75 21.00
CA GLY A 410 -22.44 -3.19 22.23
C GLY A 410 -22.71 -1.69 22.10
N THR A 411 -22.75 -0.94 23.19
CA THR A 411 -23.13 0.50 23.14
C THR A 411 -22.22 1.45 23.91
N GLN A 412 -21.21 0.97 24.65
CA GLN A 412 -20.30 1.80 25.44
C GLN A 412 -18.94 1.92 24.73
N PHE A 413 -18.76 2.98 23.91
CA PHE A 413 -17.51 3.28 23.20
C PHE A 413 -16.98 4.72 23.45
N PRO A 414 -16.99 5.28 24.67
CA PRO A 414 -16.68 6.69 24.86
C PRO A 414 -15.27 7.10 24.38
N ALA A 415 -14.26 6.23 24.50
CA ALA A 415 -12.92 6.52 23.95
C ALA A 415 -12.89 6.75 22.43
N TYR A 416 -13.74 6.11 21.65
CA TYR A 416 -13.76 6.23 20.18
C TYR A 416 -14.26 7.61 19.78
N TYR A 417 -15.42 7.98 20.30
CA TYR A 417 -16.01 9.29 20.06
C TYR A 417 -15.16 10.40 20.69
N GLY A 418 -14.71 10.24 21.93
CA GLY A 418 -13.90 11.26 22.62
C GLY A 418 -12.53 11.51 21.96
N SER A 419 -11.88 10.47 21.42
CA SER A 419 -10.61 10.63 20.68
C SER A 419 -10.84 11.32 19.34
N PHE A 420 -11.91 10.98 18.62
CA PHE A 420 -12.29 11.66 17.37
C PHE A 420 -12.65 13.13 17.61
N ASP A 421 -13.43 13.41 18.65
CA ASP A 421 -13.81 14.76 19.07
C ASP A 421 -12.60 15.63 19.38
N ALA A 422 -11.61 15.08 20.11
CA ALA A 422 -10.37 15.77 20.42
C ALA A 422 -9.60 16.16 19.14
N LEU A 423 -9.44 15.21 18.22
CA LEU A 423 -8.77 15.47 16.94
C LEU A 423 -9.51 16.51 16.09
N VAL A 424 -10.84 16.45 16.01
CA VAL A 424 -11.64 17.46 15.30
C VAL A 424 -11.51 18.82 15.98
N SER A 425 -11.49 18.87 17.31
CA SER A 425 -11.25 20.09 18.09
C SER A 425 -9.87 20.70 17.76
N ALA A 426 -8.81 19.90 17.80
CA ALA A 426 -7.44 20.32 17.54
C ALA A 426 -7.23 20.87 16.13
N TYR A 427 -7.87 20.25 15.13
CA TYR A 427 -7.60 20.51 13.72
C TYR A 427 -8.75 21.16 12.96
N SER A 428 -9.81 21.61 13.65
CA SER A 428 -10.94 22.31 13.03
C SER A 428 -10.57 23.45 12.06
N PRO A 429 -9.49 24.24 12.27
CA PRO A 429 -9.09 25.27 11.31
C PRO A 429 -8.57 24.73 9.97
N TYR A 430 -8.13 23.48 9.93
CA TYR A 430 -7.54 22.83 8.75
C TYR A 430 -8.52 21.95 7.98
N LEU A 431 -9.74 21.75 8.48
CA LEU A 431 -10.75 20.96 7.79
C LEU A 431 -11.10 21.57 6.43
N VAL A 432 -11.39 20.71 5.46
CA VAL A 432 -11.83 21.08 4.11
C VAL A 432 -13.27 20.61 3.92
N GLY A 433 -14.12 21.44 3.30
CA GLY A 433 -15.53 21.16 3.06
C GLY A 433 -16.45 21.81 4.10
N GLU A 434 -16.25 21.49 5.39
CA GLU A 434 -16.97 22.11 6.50
C GLU A 434 -16.06 22.55 7.64
N ASN A 435 -15.99 23.87 7.84
CA ASN A 435 -15.08 24.50 8.78
C ASN A 435 -15.93 25.14 9.90
N ASN A 436 -15.44 25.11 11.15
CA ASN A 436 -16.06 25.67 12.36
C ASN A 436 -16.80 24.67 13.29
N GLN A 437 -16.23 23.48 13.52
CA GLN A 437 -16.74 22.50 14.49
C GLN A 437 -16.08 22.59 15.89
N ALA A 438 -15.00 23.38 16.03
CA ALA A 438 -14.12 23.36 17.20
C ALA A 438 -14.83 23.49 18.57
N PRO A 439 -15.68 24.51 18.84
CA PRO A 439 -16.29 24.66 20.16
C PRO A 439 -17.20 23.49 20.55
N THR A 440 -17.97 22.97 19.60
CA THR A 440 -18.82 21.79 19.79
C THR A 440 -17.97 20.55 20.01
N ALA A 441 -16.91 20.38 19.22
CA ALA A 441 -15.98 19.28 19.33
C ALA A 441 -15.24 19.24 20.68
N THR A 442 -14.76 20.39 21.16
CA THR A 442 -14.15 20.49 22.49
C THR A 442 -15.13 20.05 23.60
N ALA A 443 -16.38 20.50 23.53
CA ALA A 443 -17.38 20.16 24.55
C ALA A 443 -17.76 18.68 24.52
N ASN A 444 -17.92 18.09 23.32
CA ASN A 444 -18.15 16.66 23.15
C ASN A 444 -16.96 15.82 23.65
N ALA A 445 -15.72 16.22 23.29
CA ALA A 445 -14.50 15.55 23.75
C ALA A 445 -14.45 15.48 25.28
N VAL A 446 -14.67 16.62 25.95
CA VAL A 446 -14.69 16.68 27.42
C VAL A 446 -15.70 15.70 28.02
N THR A 447 -16.90 15.63 27.46
CA THR A 447 -17.99 14.78 27.95
C THR A 447 -17.73 13.29 27.70
N HIS A 448 -17.33 12.90 26.49
CA HIS A 448 -17.04 11.51 26.15
C HIS A 448 -15.80 10.99 26.87
N LEU A 449 -14.70 11.76 26.92
CA LEU A 449 -13.49 11.37 27.64
C LEU A 449 -13.74 11.27 29.16
N GLN A 450 -14.60 12.13 29.72
CA GLN A 450 -14.98 11.99 31.13
C GLN A 450 -15.77 10.68 31.38
N SER A 451 -16.62 10.27 30.44
CA SER A 451 -17.34 9.00 30.52
C SER A 451 -16.38 7.81 30.48
N GLU A 452 -15.34 7.86 29.65
CA GLU A 452 -14.29 6.83 29.61
C GLU A 452 -13.52 6.75 30.94
N ILE A 453 -13.13 7.89 31.51
CA ILE A 453 -12.48 7.95 32.83
C ILE A 453 -13.39 7.36 33.92
N SER A 454 -14.69 7.62 33.85
CA SER A 454 -15.66 7.02 34.77
C SER A 454 -15.72 5.49 34.64
N LEU A 455 -15.65 4.94 33.43
CA LEU A 455 -15.57 3.49 33.20
C LEU A 455 -14.30 2.90 33.81
N GLN A 456 -13.14 3.53 33.58
CA GLN A 456 -11.85 3.10 34.12
C GLN A 456 -11.79 3.16 35.65
N SER A 457 -12.44 4.17 36.26
CA SER A 457 -12.44 4.35 37.72
C SER A 457 -13.07 3.19 38.50
N ARG A 458 -13.81 2.30 37.82
CA ARG A 458 -14.39 1.08 38.39
C ARG A 458 -13.34 0.02 38.73
N PHE A 459 -12.13 0.12 38.17
CA PHE A 459 -11.08 -0.89 38.28
C PHE A 459 -9.78 -0.30 38.87
N GLY A 460 -9.10 -1.09 39.72
CA GLY A 460 -7.88 -0.64 40.41
C GLY A 460 -6.62 -0.63 39.55
N ASP A 461 -6.61 -1.37 38.44
CA ASP A 461 -5.44 -1.60 37.60
C ASP A 461 -5.45 -0.82 36.28
N GLY A 462 -6.52 -0.08 36.00
CA GLY A 462 -6.66 0.78 34.82
C GLY A 462 -7.41 0.14 33.66
N GLN A 463 -7.98 -1.05 33.87
CA GLN A 463 -8.99 -1.65 33.00
C GLN A 463 -10.20 -0.72 32.83
N THR A 464 -10.88 -0.81 31.69
CA THR A 464 -12.04 0.03 31.32
C THR A 464 -13.37 -0.74 31.35
N TYR A 465 -13.42 -1.90 30.70
CA TYR A 465 -14.63 -2.66 30.45
C TYR A 465 -14.65 -3.94 31.26
N GLN A 466 -15.85 -4.33 31.69
CA GLN A 466 -16.05 -5.67 32.23
C GLN A 466 -15.74 -6.72 31.14
N PRO A 467 -15.01 -7.81 31.44
CA PRO A 467 -14.75 -8.86 30.46
C PRO A 467 -16.06 -9.42 29.89
N TRP A 468 -16.20 -9.32 28.57
CA TRP A 468 -17.39 -9.83 27.89
C TRP A 468 -17.44 -11.37 27.92
N ASN A 469 -18.64 -11.91 28.16
CA ASN A 469 -18.90 -13.35 28.12
C ASN A 469 -19.96 -13.69 27.05
N PRO A 470 -19.56 -14.27 25.90
CA PRO A 470 -20.49 -14.63 24.83
C PRO A 470 -21.56 -15.64 25.25
N ALA A 471 -21.30 -16.45 26.26
CA ALA A 471 -22.25 -17.47 26.71
C ALA A 471 -23.43 -16.90 27.49
N THR A 472 -23.30 -15.69 28.04
CA THR A 472 -24.30 -15.08 28.91
C THR A 472 -24.80 -13.72 28.42
N THR A 473 -24.04 -13.04 27.58
CA THR A 473 -24.37 -11.69 27.09
C THR A 473 -24.09 -11.61 25.59
N PRO A 474 -25.12 -11.49 24.74
CA PRO A 474 -24.95 -11.18 23.33
C PRO A 474 -24.11 -9.90 23.11
N GLY A 475 -23.38 -9.82 22.00
CA GLY A 475 -22.43 -8.72 21.74
C GLY A 475 -23.09 -7.34 21.71
N ASP A 476 -24.24 -7.24 21.05
CA ASP A 476 -25.12 -6.07 20.98
C ASP A 476 -25.66 -5.61 22.36
N LYS A 477 -25.49 -6.43 23.41
CA LYS A 477 -25.91 -6.15 24.78
C LYS A 477 -24.75 -6.00 25.76
N ALA A 478 -23.52 -6.13 25.31
CA ALA A 478 -22.33 -5.90 26.12
C ALA A 478 -22.08 -4.40 26.33
N GLU A 479 -21.27 -4.04 27.34
CA GLU A 479 -20.67 -2.71 27.38
C GLU A 479 -19.84 -2.51 26.10
N ASN A 480 -18.90 -3.44 25.88
CA ASN A 480 -18.11 -3.55 24.67
C ASN A 480 -17.69 -5.01 24.47
N SER A 481 -18.20 -5.68 23.43
CA SER A 481 -17.84 -7.07 23.10
C SER A 481 -16.70 -7.18 22.09
N TYR A 482 -16.09 -6.06 21.69
CA TYR A 482 -14.94 -6.09 20.81
C TYR A 482 -13.78 -6.81 21.49
N VAL A 483 -13.30 -7.90 20.89
CA VAL A 483 -12.15 -8.63 21.44
C VAL A 483 -10.93 -7.73 21.35
N GLY A 484 -10.34 -7.40 22.50
CA GLY A 484 -9.27 -6.42 22.59
C GLY A 484 -9.72 -4.98 22.84
N ALA A 485 -10.93 -4.77 23.39
CA ALA A 485 -11.44 -3.45 23.75
C ALA A 485 -10.44 -2.62 24.57
N GLU A 486 -9.75 -3.21 25.55
CA GLU A 486 -8.74 -2.52 26.37
C GLU A 486 -7.53 -2.04 25.54
N GLN A 487 -7.04 -2.89 24.64
CA GLN A 487 -5.95 -2.54 23.74
C GLN A 487 -6.36 -1.42 22.78
N ARG A 488 -7.61 -1.46 22.31
CA ARG A 488 -8.15 -0.45 21.39
C ARG A 488 -8.34 0.90 22.08
N VAL A 489 -8.82 0.95 23.33
CA VAL A 489 -8.85 2.18 24.15
C VAL A 489 -7.45 2.76 24.28
N GLY A 490 -6.47 1.94 24.70
CA GLY A 490 -5.09 2.39 24.82
C GLY A 490 -4.54 2.96 23.51
N GLN A 491 -4.76 2.26 22.39
CA GLN A 491 -4.19 2.64 21.09
C GLN A 491 -4.80 3.92 20.51
N ILE A 492 -6.13 4.08 20.50
CA ILE A 492 -6.75 5.30 19.94
C ILE A 492 -6.44 6.52 20.81
N THR A 493 -6.44 6.37 22.13
CA THR A 493 -6.11 7.46 23.04
C THR A 493 -4.63 7.81 22.98
N ALA A 494 -3.73 6.83 22.80
CA ALA A 494 -2.31 7.08 22.56
C ALA A 494 -2.09 7.96 21.32
N GLN A 495 -2.78 7.66 20.22
CA GLN A 495 -2.61 8.39 18.97
C GLN A 495 -3.25 9.78 19.02
N ALA A 496 -4.44 9.91 19.59
CA ALA A 496 -5.07 11.21 19.81
C ALA A 496 -4.23 12.10 20.74
N TYR A 497 -3.73 11.56 21.86
CA TYR A 497 -2.89 12.31 22.78
C TYR A 497 -1.55 12.72 22.16
N MET A 498 -0.93 11.84 21.36
CA MET A 498 0.29 12.18 20.61
C MET A 498 0.05 13.35 19.64
N ALA A 499 -1.04 13.30 18.89
CA ALA A 499 -1.39 14.37 17.94
C ALA A 499 -1.60 15.71 18.68
N GLU A 500 -2.40 15.71 19.75
CA GLU A 500 -2.64 16.89 20.60
C GLU A 500 -1.33 17.43 21.21
N PHE A 501 -0.52 16.56 21.80
CA PHE A 501 0.76 16.93 22.38
C PHE A 501 1.64 17.64 21.35
N LEU A 502 1.75 17.10 20.13
CA LEU A 502 2.56 17.69 19.07
C LEU A 502 1.94 19.00 18.54
N ASN A 503 0.61 19.10 18.46
CA ASN A 503 -0.10 20.32 18.07
C ASN A 503 0.15 21.47 19.05
N HIS A 504 0.03 21.21 20.35
CA HIS A 504 0.29 22.19 21.41
C HIS A 504 1.71 22.75 21.40
N HIS A 505 2.67 21.97 20.90
CA HIS A 505 4.06 22.39 20.74
C HIS A 505 4.36 22.98 19.34
N SER A 506 3.32 23.32 18.57
CA SER A 506 3.41 23.88 17.21
C SER A 506 4.19 22.98 16.23
N ARG A 507 4.08 21.66 16.40
CA ARG A 507 4.75 20.65 15.56
C ARG A 507 3.82 20.01 14.53
N GLY A 508 2.51 20.07 14.73
CA GLY A 508 1.51 19.59 13.78
C GLY A 508 1.20 20.61 12.70
N CYS A 509 1.15 20.17 11.44
CA CYS A 509 0.75 21.00 10.30
C CYS A 509 0.22 20.15 9.14
N PHE A 510 -0.51 20.79 8.22
CA PHE A 510 -0.94 20.20 6.94
C PHE A 510 -0.31 20.93 5.76
N THR A 511 -0.05 20.22 4.66
CA THR A 511 0.47 20.77 3.40
C THR A 511 -0.46 20.48 2.24
N ASN A 512 -0.72 21.50 1.43
CA ASN A 512 -1.51 21.39 0.20
C ASN A 512 -0.64 21.31 -1.08
N SER A 513 0.67 21.06 -0.93
CA SER A 513 1.59 20.92 -2.07
C SER A 513 1.27 19.65 -2.86
N GLY A 514 1.25 19.75 -4.21
CA GLY A 514 1.14 18.57 -5.09
C GLY A 514 2.45 17.82 -5.33
N ASN A 515 3.55 18.37 -4.82
CA ASN A 515 4.83 17.68 -4.67
C ASN A 515 5.26 17.93 -3.23
N PRO A 516 4.74 17.19 -2.24
CA PRO A 516 5.27 17.29 -0.90
C PRO A 516 6.69 16.75 -0.94
N THR A 517 7.68 17.64 -1.02
CA THR A 517 9.07 17.28 -0.67
C THR A 517 9.07 17.00 0.82
N PRO A 518 9.39 15.78 1.27
CA PRO A 518 9.58 15.51 2.69
C PRO A 518 10.61 16.53 3.25
N PRO A 519 10.34 17.26 4.34
CA PRO A 519 11.21 18.32 4.81
C PRO A 519 12.57 17.87 5.40
N ASN A 520 12.97 16.61 5.18
CA ASN A 520 14.34 16.11 5.40
C ASN A 520 15.00 15.58 4.11
N VAL A 521 14.46 15.89 2.93
CA VAL A 521 15.20 15.69 1.68
C VAL A 521 16.39 16.64 1.71
N PRO A 522 17.65 16.12 1.71
CA PRO A 522 18.82 16.97 1.51
C PRO A 522 18.60 17.85 0.28
N PRO A 523 19.19 19.07 0.20
CA PRO A 523 19.04 19.94 -0.98
C PRO A 523 19.21 19.11 -2.26
N VAL A 524 18.32 19.35 -3.24
CA VAL A 524 18.24 18.63 -4.54
C VAL A 524 19.63 18.17 -4.93
N GLN A 525 19.89 16.88 -4.71
CA GLN A 525 21.18 16.31 -5.09
C GLN A 525 21.27 16.45 -6.61
N PRO A 526 22.45 16.81 -7.15
CA PRO A 526 22.62 16.89 -8.60
C PRO A 526 22.19 15.55 -9.21
N THR A 527 21.28 15.58 -10.18
CA THR A 527 20.77 14.38 -10.84
C THR A 527 21.96 13.58 -11.38
N ALA A 528 22.14 12.35 -10.88
CA ALA A 528 23.27 11.52 -11.27
C ALA A 528 23.08 11.05 -12.72
N VAL A 529 24.03 11.37 -13.61
CA VAL A 529 24.02 10.87 -14.99
C VAL A 529 25.09 9.81 -15.13
N SER A 530 24.68 8.55 -15.33
CA SER A 530 25.56 7.39 -15.34
C SER A 530 25.40 6.54 -16.60
N ARG A 531 26.34 5.61 -16.83
CA ARG A 531 26.30 4.68 -17.96
C ARG A 531 26.55 3.25 -17.50
N LEU A 532 25.71 2.33 -17.97
CA LEU A 532 25.89 0.89 -17.83
C LEU A 532 26.15 0.27 -19.21
N SER A 533 27.33 -0.31 -19.39
CA SER A 533 27.76 -0.87 -20.68
C SER A 533 28.84 -1.92 -20.54
N GLY A 534 28.84 -2.89 -21.44
CA GLY A 534 29.96 -3.80 -21.66
C GLY A 534 30.62 -3.61 -23.03
N THR A 535 31.54 -4.52 -23.36
CA THR A 535 32.24 -4.53 -24.66
C THR A 535 31.30 -4.85 -25.83
N ASP A 536 30.20 -5.54 -25.56
CA ASP A 536 29.15 -5.89 -26.50
C ASP A 536 27.78 -5.96 -25.79
N ARG A 537 26.74 -6.37 -26.52
CA ARG A 537 25.37 -6.48 -26.00
C ARG A 537 25.21 -7.48 -24.85
N TYR A 538 26.03 -8.54 -24.81
CA TYR A 538 25.99 -9.53 -23.73
C TYR A 538 26.63 -8.94 -22.48
N GLY A 539 27.78 -8.28 -22.65
CA GLY A 539 28.45 -7.53 -21.60
C GLY A 539 27.60 -6.39 -21.03
N THR A 540 26.86 -5.65 -21.87
CA THR A 540 25.91 -4.62 -21.38
C THR A 540 24.83 -5.26 -20.52
N GLY A 541 24.22 -6.37 -20.96
CA GLY A 541 23.23 -7.09 -20.15
C GLY A 541 23.79 -7.53 -18.79
N VAL A 542 25.04 -7.98 -18.74
CA VAL A 542 25.73 -8.32 -17.49
C VAL A 542 25.97 -7.10 -16.60
N ALA A 543 26.44 -5.98 -17.17
CA ALA A 543 26.64 -4.74 -16.42
C ALA A 543 25.33 -4.22 -15.80
N VAL A 544 24.24 -4.30 -16.56
CA VAL A 544 22.89 -3.96 -16.09
C VAL A 544 22.44 -4.87 -14.95
N SER A 545 22.66 -6.18 -15.07
CA SER A 545 22.35 -7.14 -14.02
C SER A 545 23.14 -6.86 -12.72
N GLN A 546 24.44 -6.59 -12.83
CA GLN A 546 25.31 -6.31 -11.69
C GLN A 546 24.98 -5.01 -10.96
N ALA A 547 24.44 -4.02 -11.67
CA ALA A 547 24.02 -2.77 -11.07
C ALA A 547 22.75 -2.92 -10.19
N GLN A 548 21.88 -3.87 -10.49
CA GLN A 548 20.58 -4.03 -9.82
C GLN A 548 20.51 -5.20 -8.84
N TRP A 549 21.23 -6.29 -9.11
CA TRP A 549 21.06 -7.55 -8.40
C TRP A 549 22.32 -7.97 -7.63
N SER A 550 22.15 -8.37 -6.37
CA SER A 550 23.22 -8.92 -5.53
C SER A 550 23.61 -10.33 -5.99
N ASN A 551 24.66 -10.87 -5.39
CA ASN A 551 25.02 -12.27 -5.61
C ASN A 551 23.96 -13.21 -5.00
N ALA A 552 23.83 -14.42 -5.54
CA ALA A 552 22.85 -15.43 -5.13
C ALA A 552 22.88 -15.80 -3.62
N GLY A 553 24.00 -15.57 -2.93
CA GLY A 553 24.15 -15.78 -1.48
C GLY A 553 24.10 -14.50 -0.64
N GLY A 554 23.76 -13.36 -1.25
CA GLY A 554 23.99 -12.03 -0.69
C GLY A 554 25.45 -11.58 -0.83
N ASP A 555 25.67 -10.28 -0.96
CA ASP A 555 27.00 -9.67 -1.12
C ASP A 555 27.23 -8.43 -0.24
N ASN A 556 26.48 -8.31 0.87
CA ASN A 556 26.47 -7.14 1.78
C ASN A 556 26.17 -5.80 1.09
N THR A 557 25.54 -5.83 -0.08
CA THR A 557 25.04 -4.64 -0.76
C THR A 557 23.54 -4.50 -0.56
N PRO A 558 22.96 -3.28 -0.71
CA PRO A 558 21.52 -3.07 -0.60
C PRO A 558 20.73 -3.65 -1.81
N ARG A 559 21.39 -4.28 -2.78
CA ARG A 559 20.77 -4.82 -3.99
C ARG A 559 19.95 -6.08 -3.70
N ALA A 560 18.79 -6.19 -4.32
CA ALA A 560 17.90 -7.35 -4.17
C ALA A 560 18.54 -8.64 -4.73
N ILE A 561 18.18 -9.79 -4.14
CA ILE A 561 18.51 -11.12 -4.69
C ILE A 561 17.50 -11.43 -5.81
N ALA A 562 17.99 -11.94 -6.94
CA ALA A 562 17.14 -12.32 -8.05
C ALA A 562 16.43 -13.67 -7.81
N ASP A 563 15.15 -13.74 -8.17
CA ASP A 563 14.34 -14.96 -8.07
C ASP A 563 14.25 -15.74 -9.38
N ALA A 564 14.51 -15.08 -10.51
CA ALA A 564 14.57 -15.69 -11.82
C ALA A 564 15.59 -14.99 -12.73
N VAL A 565 15.83 -15.57 -13.91
CA VAL A 565 16.47 -14.90 -15.04
C VAL A 565 15.60 -15.09 -16.28
N VAL A 566 15.37 -14.01 -17.03
CA VAL A 566 14.78 -14.10 -18.36
C VAL A 566 15.91 -14.11 -19.40
N LEU A 567 15.95 -15.13 -20.25
CA LEU A 567 17.00 -15.35 -21.23
C LEU A 567 16.42 -15.30 -22.65
N ALA A 568 16.97 -14.43 -23.48
CA ALA A 568 16.62 -14.32 -24.90
C ALA A 568 17.87 -14.39 -25.79
N ARG A 569 17.65 -14.54 -27.10
CA ARG A 569 18.75 -14.44 -28.07
C ARG A 569 19.16 -12.97 -28.28
N GLY A 570 20.45 -12.71 -28.40
CA GLY A 570 20.99 -11.36 -28.53
C GLY A 570 21.05 -10.84 -29.96
N ASP A 571 20.92 -11.68 -30.97
CA ASP A 571 21.10 -11.34 -32.40
C ASP A 571 19.79 -11.05 -33.15
N ASN A 572 18.63 -11.38 -32.56
CA ASN A 572 17.30 -11.07 -33.09
C ASN A 572 16.32 -10.76 -31.95
N PHE A 573 15.37 -9.85 -32.20
CA PHE A 573 14.50 -9.27 -31.16
C PHE A 573 13.09 -9.89 -30.95
N PRO A 574 12.40 -10.48 -31.94
CA PRO A 574 10.93 -10.60 -31.90
C PRO A 574 10.35 -11.34 -30.69
N ASP A 575 10.96 -12.46 -30.32
CA ASP A 575 10.51 -13.29 -29.20
C ASP A 575 10.81 -12.65 -27.83
N ALA A 576 11.71 -11.67 -27.80
CA ALA A 576 12.18 -11.06 -26.57
C ALA A 576 11.37 -9.82 -26.14
N LEU A 577 10.63 -9.20 -27.07
CA LEU A 577 9.94 -7.92 -26.84
C LEU A 577 8.93 -7.96 -25.69
N ALA A 578 8.32 -9.13 -25.42
CA ALA A 578 7.39 -9.32 -24.31
C ALA A 578 8.05 -9.79 -23.00
N GLY A 579 9.39 -9.84 -22.95
CA GLY A 579 10.15 -10.37 -21.81
C GLY A 579 10.28 -9.42 -20.61
N THR A 580 10.18 -8.11 -20.82
CA THR A 580 10.39 -7.10 -19.77
C THR A 580 9.39 -7.23 -18.60
N PRO A 581 8.06 -7.33 -18.84
CA PRO A 581 7.10 -7.55 -17.73
C PRO A 581 7.37 -8.85 -16.96
N LEU A 582 7.78 -9.92 -17.65
CA LEU A 582 8.12 -11.19 -17.00
C LEU A 582 9.35 -11.06 -16.10
N ALA A 583 10.36 -10.32 -16.54
CA ALA A 583 11.56 -10.05 -15.74
C ALA A 583 11.23 -9.25 -14.47
N LYS A 584 10.32 -8.28 -14.55
CA LYS A 584 9.81 -7.55 -13.37
C LYS A 584 9.09 -8.48 -12.40
N ARG A 585 8.07 -9.17 -12.90
CA ARG A 585 7.16 -9.96 -12.07
C ARG A 585 7.88 -11.05 -11.29
N ASP A 586 8.84 -11.70 -11.94
CA ASP A 586 9.63 -12.77 -11.30
C ASP A 586 10.97 -12.27 -10.75
N ARG A 587 11.10 -10.94 -10.55
CA ARG A 587 12.23 -10.28 -9.88
C ARG A 587 13.59 -10.79 -10.40
N GLY A 588 13.85 -10.54 -11.67
CA GLY A 588 15.06 -11.03 -12.32
C GLY A 588 15.59 -10.11 -13.42
N PRO A 589 16.89 -10.25 -13.78
CA PRO A 589 17.43 -9.59 -14.95
C PRO A 589 16.95 -10.27 -16.24
N LEU A 590 16.90 -9.48 -17.32
CA LEU A 590 16.82 -10.00 -18.67
C LEU A 590 18.24 -10.04 -19.26
N LEU A 591 18.71 -11.23 -19.62
CA LEU A 591 20.04 -11.49 -20.17
C LEU A 591 19.95 -12.04 -21.59
N LEU A 592 21.05 -11.93 -22.33
CA LEU A 592 21.14 -12.30 -23.74
C LEU A 592 22.14 -13.43 -23.97
N THR A 593 21.91 -14.24 -25.01
CA THR A 593 22.82 -15.31 -25.45
C THR A 593 22.81 -15.50 -26.96
N GLU A 594 23.78 -16.21 -27.52
CA GLU A 594 23.70 -16.67 -28.91
C GLU A 594 22.61 -17.74 -29.09
N PRO A 595 21.99 -17.89 -30.28
CA PRO A 595 20.95 -18.89 -30.51
C PRO A 595 21.44 -20.34 -30.31
N GLY A 596 22.69 -20.62 -30.66
CA GLY A 596 23.26 -21.98 -30.65
C GLY A 596 24.10 -22.34 -29.42
N ALA A 597 24.41 -21.40 -28.53
CA ALA A 597 25.31 -21.60 -27.41
C ALA A 597 24.99 -20.65 -26.25
N LEU A 598 25.16 -21.12 -25.01
CA LEU A 598 25.08 -20.26 -23.84
C LEU A 598 26.34 -19.38 -23.78
N ASN A 599 26.19 -18.07 -23.95
CA ASN A 599 27.30 -17.13 -23.92
C ASN A 599 28.07 -17.29 -22.59
N PRO A 600 29.41 -17.45 -22.60
CA PRO A 600 30.16 -17.67 -21.36
C PRO A 600 30.03 -16.55 -20.33
N VAL A 601 29.94 -15.29 -20.77
CA VAL A 601 29.78 -14.13 -19.88
C VAL A 601 28.39 -14.16 -19.24
N THR A 602 27.35 -14.44 -20.04
CA THR A 602 25.98 -14.64 -19.54
C THR A 602 25.88 -15.83 -18.58
N ALA A 603 26.52 -16.96 -18.89
CA ALA A 603 26.54 -18.13 -18.00
C ALA A 603 27.15 -17.80 -16.63
N ASN A 604 28.21 -17.00 -16.61
CA ASN A 604 28.84 -16.54 -15.38
C ASN A 604 27.93 -15.60 -14.60
N GLU A 605 27.23 -14.70 -15.28
CA GLU A 605 26.29 -13.80 -14.62
C GLU A 605 25.08 -14.54 -14.04
N ILE A 606 24.52 -15.53 -14.75
CA ILE A 606 23.45 -16.38 -14.21
C ILE A 606 23.91 -17.07 -12.92
N LYS A 607 25.14 -17.61 -12.89
CA LYS A 607 25.74 -18.21 -11.68
C LYS A 607 25.93 -17.22 -10.55
N ARG A 608 26.28 -15.97 -10.87
CA ARG A 608 26.48 -14.91 -9.88
C ARG A 608 25.15 -14.51 -9.27
N VAL A 609 24.15 -14.25 -10.10
CA VAL A 609 22.91 -13.57 -9.71
C VAL A 609 21.83 -14.51 -9.19
N LEU A 610 21.76 -15.74 -9.70
CA LEU A 610 20.65 -16.64 -9.49
C LEU A 610 21.05 -17.88 -8.66
N PRO A 611 20.40 -18.13 -7.50
CA PRO A 611 20.60 -19.36 -6.73
C PRO A 611 20.25 -20.61 -7.54
N LYS A 612 20.98 -21.71 -7.30
CA LYS A 612 20.64 -23.01 -7.89
C LYS A 612 19.22 -23.44 -7.47
N GLY A 613 18.52 -24.13 -8.36
CA GLY A 613 17.13 -24.55 -8.21
C GLY A 613 16.11 -23.51 -8.68
N LYS A 614 16.48 -22.23 -8.74
CA LYS A 614 15.62 -21.15 -9.25
C LYS A 614 15.47 -21.21 -10.78
N THR A 615 14.54 -20.41 -11.29
CA THR A 615 14.03 -20.54 -12.66
C THR A 615 14.78 -19.65 -13.66
N VAL A 616 15.13 -20.21 -14.81
CA VAL A 616 15.56 -19.48 -16.00
C VAL A 616 14.48 -19.62 -17.08
N TYR A 617 13.88 -18.50 -17.47
CA TYR A 617 12.89 -18.43 -18.55
C TYR A 617 13.56 -18.23 -19.89
N ILE A 618 13.39 -19.16 -20.83
CA ILE A 618 13.87 -19.00 -22.20
C ILE A 618 12.75 -18.44 -23.06
N LEU A 619 13.00 -17.32 -23.73
CA LEU A 619 12.08 -16.71 -24.68
C LEU A 619 12.37 -17.18 -26.12
N GLY A 620 11.33 -17.63 -26.80
CA GLY A 620 11.37 -18.15 -28.16
C GLY A 620 11.52 -19.68 -28.24
N GLY A 621 11.17 -20.20 -29.42
CA GLY A 621 11.23 -21.63 -29.72
C GLY A 621 12.66 -22.18 -29.84
N ASN A 622 12.78 -23.46 -30.19
CA ASN A 622 14.07 -24.15 -30.31
C ASN A 622 15.01 -23.55 -31.37
N GLN A 623 14.49 -22.82 -32.35
CA GLN A 623 15.29 -22.10 -33.36
C GLN A 623 15.77 -20.72 -32.87
N ALA A 624 15.09 -20.16 -31.86
CA ALA A 624 15.49 -18.90 -31.25
C ALA A 624 16.62 -19.13 -30.24
N VAL A 625 16.43 -20.09 -29.34
CA VAL A 625 17.43 -20.52 -28.36
C VAL A 625 17.42 -22.04 -28.33
N SER A 626 18.52 -22.65 -28.77
CA SER A 626 18.61 -24.09 -28.99
C SER A 626 18.38 -24.93 -27.73
N PRO A 627 17.92 -26.19 -27.87
CA PRO A 627 17.85 -27.14 -26.75
C PRO A 627 19.19 -27.37 -26.05
N LYS A 628 20.32 -27.12 -26.73
CA LYS A 628 21.65 -27.19 -26.14
C LYS A 628 21.83 -26.16 -25.02
N VAL A 629 21.38 -24.92 -25.22
CA VAL A 629 21.44 -23.87 -24.19
C VAL A 629 20.61 -24.27 -22.98
N GLN A 630 19.39 -24.76 -23.20
CA GLN A 630 18.52 -25.28 -22.14
C GLN A 630 19.19 -26.41 -21.35
N SER A 631 19.80 -27.37 -22.05
CA SER A 631 20.52 -28.48 -21.39
C SER A 631 21.71 -27.99 -20.56
N GLN A 632 22.43 -26.97 -21.04
CA GLN A 632 23.53 -26.36 -20.29
C GLN A 632 23.03 -25.68 -19.00
N LEU A 633 21.90 -24.96 -19.04
CA LEU A 633 21.30 -24.34 -17.86
C LEU A 633 20.82 -25.37 -16.83
N VAL A 634 20.18 -26.46 -17.28
CA VAL A 634 19.79 -27.57 -16.39
C VAL A 634 21.02 -28.20 -15.74
N ALA A 635 22.09 -28.43 -16.51
CA ALA A 635 23.35 -28.98 -15.97
C ALA A 635 24.03 -28.05 -14.95
N LEU A 636 23.81 -26.73 -15.03
CA LEU A 636 24.26 -25.77 -14.03
C LEU A 636 23.41 -25.77 -12.75
N GLY A 637 22.28 -26.50 -12.74
CA GLY A 637 21.41 -26.70 -11.58
C GLY A 637 20.19 -25.79 -11.54
N TYR A 638 19.74 -25.26 -12.69
CA TYR A 638 18.56 -24.39 -12.76
C TYR A 638 17.32 -25.10 -13.27
N THR A 639 16.15 -24.64 -12.82
CA THR A 639 14.87 -25.01 -13.41
C THR A 639 14.68 -24.20 -14.69
N VAL A 640 14.40 -24.84 -15.83
CA VAL A 640 14.26 -24.11 -17.10
C VAL A 640 12.82 -24.20 -17.62
N LYS A 641 12.19 -23.04 -17.85
CA LYS A 641 10.86 -22.93 -18.47
C LYS A 641 11.00 -22.16 -19.78
N ARG A 642 10.39 -22.66 -20.86
CA ARG A 642 10.46 -22.04 -22.19
C ARG A 642 9.10 -21.49 -22.59
N PHE A 643 9.08 -20.25 -23.08
CA PHE A 643 7.94 -19.64 -23.74
C PHE A 643 8.29 -19.38 -25.20
N GLY A 644 7.84 -20.24 -26.10
CA GLY A 644 8.13 -20.12 -27.53
C GLY A 644 6.99 -20.68 -28.37
N GLY A 645 6.38 -19.81 -29.18
CA GLY A 645 5.33 -20.18 -30.12
C GLY A 645 5.87 -20.49 -31.52
N SER A 646 4.96 -20.70 -32.47
CA SER A 646 5.27 -20.81 -33.90
C SER A 646 5.80 -19.51 -34.50
N ASP A 647 5.46 -18.38 -33.88
CA ASP A 647 5.91 -17.04 -34.25
C ASP A 647 5.97 -16.11 -33.02
N ARG A 648 6.40 -14.87 -33.25
CA ARG A 648 6.55 -13.83 -32.22
C ARG A 648 5.24 -13.47 -31.51
N TYR A 649 4.10 -13.57 -32.20
CA TYR A 649 2.79 -13.23 -31.65
C TYR A 649 2.35 -14.31 -30.68
N GLN A 650 2.50 -15.57 -31.08
CA GLN A 650 2.23 -16.70 -30.19
C GLN A 650 3.23 -16.76 -29.02
N THR A 651 4.51 -16.43 -29.23
CA THR A 651 5.47 -16.30 -28.12
C THR A 651 5.00 -15.26 -27.10
N ALA A 652 4.62 -14.06 -27.54
CA ALA A 652 4.11 -13.02 -26.65
C ALA A 652 2.83 -13.45 -25.91
N LEU A 653 1.91 -14.13 -26.60
CA LEU A 653 0.70 -14.67 -25.99
C LEU A 653 0.99 -15.75 -24.93
N LEU A 654 1.95 -16.65 -25.17
CA LEU A 654 2.38 -17.65 -24.19
C LEU A 654 3.02 -17.00 -22.95
N ILE A 655 3.79 -15.92 -23.15
CA ILE A 655 4.31 -15.13 -22.04
C ILE A 655 3.15 -14.50 -21.26
N ALA A 656 2.14 -13.91 -21.91
CA ALA A 656 0.98 -13.36 -21.21
C ALA A 656 0.20 -14.43 -20.41
N GLN A 657 -0.16 -15.54 -21.05
CA GLN A 657 -1.01 -16.57 -20.44
C GLN A 657 -0.29 -17.39 -19.36
N GLN A 658 0.93 -17.85 -19.65
CA GLN A 658 1.65 -18.84 -18.83
C GLN A 658 2.88 -18.27 -18.13
N GLY A 659 3.46 -17.23 -18.72
CA GLY A 659 4.38 -16.34 -18.01
C GLY A 659 3.53 -15.64 -16.98
N MET A 660 2.91 -14.52 -17.33
CA MET A 660 2.27 -13.50 -16.49
C MET A 660 0.99 -13.92 -15.74
N GLY A 661 0.40 -15.09 -16.05
CA GLY A 661 -0.80 -15.56 -15.36
C GLY A 661 -2.11 -15.00 -15.92
N SER A 662 -2.14 -14.67 -17.23
CA SER A 662 -3.31 -14.13 -17.93
C SER A 662 -3.82 -12.80 -17.35
N PRO A 663 -2.98 -11.75 -17.34
CA PRO A 663 -3.36 -10.45 -16.81
C PRO A 663 -4.56 -9.83 -17.52
N HIS A 664 -5.35 -9.09 -16.75
CA HIS A 664 -6.52 -8.37 -17.22
C HIS A 664 -6.14 -7.16 -18.10
N GLN A 665 -5.23 -6.31 -17.64
CA GLN A 665 -4.71 -5.18 -18.43
C GLN A 665 -3.51 -5.60 -19.29
N VAL A 666 -3.44 -5.06 -20.51
CA VAL A 666 -2.37 -5.38 -21.48
C VAL A 666 -1.90 -4.15 -22.26
N VAL A 667 -0.66 -4.24 -22.73
CA VAL A 667 -0.08 -3.28 -23.68
C VAL A 667 0.09 -3.96 -25.03
N VAL A 668 -0.27 -3.28 -26.11
CA VAL A 668 -0.05 -3.77 -27.48
C VAL A 668 0.99 -2.92 -28.18
N ALA A 669 1.98 -3.56 -28.78
CA ALA A 669 2.95 -2.93 -29.67
C ALA A 669 2.98 -3.67 -31.02
N THR A 670 3.64 -3.09 -32.03
CA THR A 670 3.92 -3.84 -33.26
C THR A 670 5.03 -4.87 -33.03
N GLY A 671 4.86 -6.06 -33.58
CA GLY A 671 5.91 -7.07 -33.64
C GLY A 671 6.81 -6.90 -34.86
N GLN A 672 6.54 -5.96 -35.78
CA GLN A 672 7.32 -5.78 -37.02
C GLN A 672 8.59 -4.95 -36.82
N ASP A 673 8.62 -4.10 -35.80
CA ASP A 673 9.78 -3.32 -35.36
C ASP A 673 9.88 -3.45 -33.83
N PHE A 674 10.97 -2.99 -33.22
CA PHE A 674 11.26 -3.20 -31.80
C PHE A 674 10.98 -1.98 -30.92
N ALA A 675 11.14 -0.76 -31.45
CA ALA A 675 11.28 0.44 -30.61
C ALA A 675 10.08 0.69 -29.69
N ASP A 676 8.87 0.57 -30.23
CA ASP A 676 7.62 0.79 -29.48
C ASP A 676 7.49 -0.21 -28.32
N ALA A 677 7.77 -1.50 -28.56
CA ALA A 677 7.68 -2.54 -27.53
C ALA A 677 8.77 -2.39 -26.45
N LEU A 678 9.97 -1.93 -26.81
CA LEU A 678 11.05 -1.69 -25.85
C LEU A 678 10.72 -0.53 -24.90
N ALA A 679 10.19 0.58 -25.44
CA ALA A 679 9.73 1.71 -24.63
C ALA A 679 8.52 1.33 -23.76
N ALA A 680 7.62 0.49 -24.30
CA ALA A 680 6.45 -0.03 -23.59
C ALA A 680 6.78 -1.00 -22.46
N GLY A 681 7.98 -1.60 -22.45
CA GLY A 681 8.40 -2.62 -21.48
C GLY A 681 8.10 -2.26 -20.02
N PRO A 682 8.65 -1.14 -19.50
CA PRO A 682 8.37 -0.67 -18.15
C PRO A 682 6.90 -0.36 -17.89
N LEU A 683 6.20 0.30 -18.84
CA LEU A 683 4.77 0.60 -18.70
C LEU A 683 3.93 -0.68 -18.59
N ALA A 684 4.23 -1.69 -19.40
CA ALA A 684 3.56 -2.99 -19.34
C ALA A 684 3.90 -3.78 -18.08
N ALA A 685 5.00 -3.48 -17.41
CA ALA A 685 5.34 -4.11 -16.14
C ALA A 685 4.61 -3.46 -14.94
N ASP A 686 4.21 -2.19 -15.08
CA ASP A 686 3.58 -1.40 -14.02
C ASP A 686 2.04 -1.34 -14.15
N GLU A 687 1.53 -1.06 -15.36
CA GLU A 687 0.10 -0.82 -15.60
C GLU A 687 -0.58 -1.93 -16.40
N GLY A 688 0.14 -2.54 -17.35
CA GLY A 688 -0.45 -3.42 -18.36
C GLY A 688 0.31 -4.73 -18.46
N ASN A 689 0.24 -5.52 -17.38
CA ASN A 689 1.00 -6.73 -16.99
C ASN A 689 1.43 -7.74 -18.09
N ALA A 690 1.10 -7.56 -19.36
CA ALA A 690 1.76 -8.23 -20.47
C ALA A 690 1.85 -7.35 -21.73
N ILE A 691 2.90 -7.57 -22.52
CA ILE A 691 2.98 -7.06 -23.90
C ILE A 691 2.44 -8.12 -24.86
N LEU A 692 1.45 -7.72 -25.65
CA LEU A 692 0.98 -8.47 -26.82
C LEU A 692 1.50 -7.79 -28.10
N LEU A 693 1.72 -8.58 -29.14
CA LEU A 693 2.28 -8.09 -30.40
C LEU A 693 1.23 -8.13 -31.52
N SER A 694 1.17 -7.07 -32.32
CA SER A 694 0.39 -7.00 -33.55
C SER A 694 1.28 -7.20 -34.78
N ASN A 695 0.70 -7.61 -35.91
CA ASN A 695 1.43 -7.66 -37.17
C ASN A 695 1.58 -6.28 -37.85
N GLY A 696 1.20 -5.20 -37.16
CA GLY A 696 1.21 -3.82 -37.64
C GLY A 696 -0.05 -3.36 -38.38
N LYS A 697 -1.00 -4.27 -38.65
CA LYS A 697 -2.32 -3.95 -39.24
C LYS A 697 -3.47 -4.57 -38.47
N THR A 698 -3.27 -5.78 -37.96
CA THR A 698 -4.26 -6.56 -37.23
C THR A 698 -3.59 -7.35 -36.11
N LEU A 699 -4.36 -7.68 -35.09
CA LEU A 699 -4.03 -8.75 -34.15
C LEU A 699 -4.36 -10.12 -34.76
N ASP A 700 -3.56 -11.14 -34.46
CA ASP A 700 -3.90 -12.52 -34.82
C ASP A 700 -5.15 -13.00 -34.03
N ALA A 701 -5.77 -14.09 -34.50
CA ALA A 701 -7.02 -14.57 -33.93
C ALA A 701 -6.92 -14.94 -32.45
N ASN A 702 -5.78 -15.51 -32.01
CA ASN A 702 -5.61 -15.94 -30.63
C ASN A 702 -5.38 -14.74 -29.71
N THR A 703 -4.60 -13.75 -30.16
CA THR A 703 -4.42 -12.49 -29.42
C THR A 703 -5.73 -11.69 -29.32
N LYS A 704 -6.54 -11.66 -30.39
CA LYS A 704 -7.90 -11.07 -30.33
C LYS A 704 -8.80 -11.79 -29.34
N ALA A 705 -8.77 -13.13 -29.34
CA ALA A 705 -9.57 -13.93 -28.42
C ALA A 705 -9.14 -13.71 -26.95
N TYR A 706 -7.83 -13.59 -26.71
CA TYR A 706 -7.29 -13.24 -25.39
C TYR A 706 -7.84 -11.89 -24.92
N ILE A 707 -7.73 -10.84 -25.75
CA ILE A 707 -8.22 -9.50 -25.41
C ILE A 707 -9.74 -9.51 -25.20
N ALA A 708 -10.51 -10.18 -26.05
CA ALA A 708 -11.96 -10.27 -25.90
C ALA A 708 -12.37 -11.01 -24.61
N GLY A 709 -11.54 -11.95 -24.15
CA GLY A 709 -11.67 -12.58 -22.83
C GLY A 709 -11.35 -11.61 -21.70
N ALA A 710 -10.26 -10.87 -21.82
CA ALA A 710 -9.84 -9.87 -20.83
C ALA A 710 -10.85 -8.70 -20.71
N GLN A 711 -11.52 -8.31 -21.80
CA GLN A 711 -12.62 -7.35 -21.79
C GLN A 711 -13.84 -7.80 -20.99
N ARG A 712 -13.86 -9.04 -20.51
CA ARG A 712 -14.97 -9.59 -19.74
C ARG A 712 -14.52 -10.04 -18.36
N LYS A 713 -15.33 -9.70 -17.36
CA LYS A 713 -15.20 -10.19 -15.99
C LYS A 713 -16.51 -10.87 -15.60
N ASN A 714 -16.43 -12.12 -15.13
CA ASN A 714 -17.61 -12.95 -14.80
C ASN A 714 -18.67 -13.05 -15.91
N GLY A 715 -18.25 -12.99 -17.18
CA GLY A 715 -19.13 -13.09 -18.35
C GLY A 715 -19.80 -11.78 -18.79
N ALA A 716 -19.64 -10.69 -18.04
CA ALA A 716 -20.10 -9.34 -18.41
C ALA A 716 -18.95 -8.50 -18.99
N ALA A 717 -19.27 -7.45 -19.74
CA ALA A 717 -18.27 -6.47 -20.21
C ALA A 717 -17.68 -5.73 -19.00
N ASP A 718 -16.36 -5.61 -18.94
CA ASP A 718 -15.66 -4.91 -17.87
C ASP A 718 -15.43 -3.45 -18.25
N PRO A 719 -16.09 -2.47 -17.61
CA PRO A 719 -15.86 -1.05 -17.89
C PRO A 719 -14.46 -0.56 -17.46
N ALA A 720 -13.75 -1.32 -16.63
CA ALA A 720 -12.39 -1.03 -16.16
C ALA A 720 -11.31 -1.45 -17.15
N PHE A 721 -11.65 -2.35 -18.08
CA PHE A 721 -10.69 -2.83 -19.05
C PHE A 721 -10.17 -1.66 -19.88
N HIS A 722 -8.84 -1.57 -19.98
CA HIS A 722 -8.21 -0.66 -20.88
C HIS A 722 -6.96 -1.29 -21.49
N LEU A 723 -6.51 -0.70 -22.59
CA LEU A 723 -5.36 -1.21 -23.30
C LEU A 723 -4.52 -0.04 -23.77
N ASN A 724 -3.23 -0.08 -23.50
CA ASN A 724 -2.29 0.90 -24.06
C ASN A 724 -1.79 0.39 -25.41
N ALA A 725 -2.15 1.08 -26.50
CA ALA A 725 -1.69 0.79 -27.84
C ALA A 725 -0.49 1.70 -28.17
N VAL A 726 0.70 1.11 -28.22
CA VAL A 726 1.97 1.84 -28.34
C VAL A 726 2.47 1.82 -29.79
N GLY A 727 2.57 3.03 -30.36
CA GLY A 727 2.95 3.25 -31.75
C GLY A 727 1.77 3.17 -32.73
N GLY A 728 1.85 3.93 -33.82
CA GLY A 728 0.74 4.07 -34.77
C GLY A 728 0.26 2.75 -35.39
N ALA A 729 1.16 1.77 -35.53
CA ALA A 729 0.82 0.44 -36.05
C ALA A 729 -0.01 -0.39 -35.05
N ALA A 730 0.27 -0.27 -33.75
CA ALA A 730 -0.54 -0.89 -32.70
C ALA A 730 -1.92 -0.21 -32.60
N VAL A 731 -1.95 1.12 -32.63
CA VAL A 731 -3.20 1.91 -32.64
C VAL A 731 -4.09 1.51 -33.81
N ALA A 732 -3.51 1.34 -35.01
CA ALA A 732 -4.25 0.85 -36.17
C ALA A 732 -4.76 -0.59 -35.95
N ALA A 733 -3.98 -1.46 -35.30
CA ALA A 733 -4.37 -2.85 -35.05
C ALA A 733 -5.46 -3.01 -33.97
N THR A 734 -5.60 -2.04 -33.05
CA THR A 734 -6.54 -2.08 -31.92
C THR A 734 -7.73 -1.13 -32.07
N HIS A 735 -7.85 -0.38 -33.17
CA HIS A 735 -8.90 0.64 -33.37
C HIS A 735 -10.34 0.16 -33.14
N TYR A 736 -10.61 -1.14 -33.33
CA TYR A 736 -11.93 -1.74 -33.14
C TYR A 736 -12.40 -1.74 -31.66
N LEU A 737 -11.49 -1.47 -30.71
CA LEU A 737 -11.79 -1.36 -29.28
C LEU A 737 -12.36 0.01 -28.87
N GLY A 738 -12.33 1.02 -29.75
CA GLY A 738 -12.85 2.35 -29.45
C GLY A 738 -12.17 3.00 -28.25
N SER A 739 -12.96 3.53 -27.30
CA SER A 739 -12.47 4.23 -26.11
C SER A 739 -11.69 3.35 -25.12
N GLN A 740 -11.73 2.03 -25.27
CA GLN A 740 -11.00 1.08 -24.41
C GLN A 740 -9.52 0.94 -24.81
N SER A 741 -9.10 1.54 -25.93
CA SER A 741 -7.70 1.55 -26.39
C SER A 741 -7.12 2.96 -26.32
N HIS A 742 -6.16 3.17 -25.43
CA HIS A 742 -5.41 4.41 -25.29
C HIS A 742 -4.23 4.44 -26.25
N ALA A 743 -4.18 5.45 -27.12
CA ALA A 743 -3.12 5.61 -28.10
C ALA A 743 -1.91 6.32 -27.50
N LEU A 744 -0.77 5.64 -27.45
CA LEU A 744 0.53 6.20 -27.07
C LEU A 744 1.44 6.19 -28.29
N MET A 745 1.42 7.27 -29.08
CA MET A 745 2.18 7.35 -30.32
C MET A 745 2.70 8.77 -30.61
N GLY A 746 3.84 8.85 -31.27
CA GLY A 746 4.39 10.07 -31.85
C GLY A 746 4.68 9.90 -33.35
N ASN A 747 5.28 10.93 -33.97
CA ASN A 747 5.62 10.86 -35.40
C ASN A 747 6.80 9.93 -35.68
N ASP A 748 7.58 9.61 -34.65
CA ASP A 748 8.70 8.67 -34.71
C ASP A 748 8.80 7.85 -33.41
N ARG A 749 9.80 6.96 -33.37
CA ARG A 749 10.06 6.07 -32.23
C ARG A 749 10.48 6.81 -30.96
N TYR A 750 11.06 8.00 -31.08
CA TYR A 750 11.54 8.79 -29.95
C TYR A 750 10.39 9.54 -29.30
N GLN A 751 9.55 10.18 -30.12
CA GLN A 751 8.31 10.80 -29.66
C GLN A 751 7.32 9.77 -29.08
N THR A 752 7.27 8.56 -29.65
CA THR A 752 6.48 7.46 -29.08
C THR A 752 7.01 7.03 -27.71
N ALA A 753 8.34 6.88 -27.55
CA ALA A 753 8.94 6.56 -26.26
C ALA A 753 8.68 7.67 -25.21
N ALA A 754 8.77 8.94 -25.60
CA ALA A 754 8.44 10.06 -24.72
C ALA A 754 6.95 10.08 -24.34
N ALA A 755 6.03 9.73 -25.25
CA ALA A 755 4.60 9.62 -24.94
C ALA A 755 4.31 8.49 -23.95
N VAL A 756 5.00 7.35 -24.08
CA VAL A 756 4.93 6.24 -23.12
C VAL A 756 5.45 6.68 -21.74
N ALA A 757 6.59 7.36 -21.70
CA ALA A 757 7.14 7.87 -20.46
C ALA A 757 6.27 8.94 -19.79
N ALA A 758 5.62 9.81 -20.57
CA ALA A 758 4.68 10.80 -20.05
C ALA A 758 3.41 10.14 -19.48
N ARG A 759 2.91 9.08 -20.12
CA ARG A 759 1.82 8.26 -19.58
C ARG A 759 2.22 7.62 -18.26
N PHE A 760 3.41 7.00 -18.22
CA PHE A 760 3.97 6.42 -17.00
C PHE A 760 4.05 7.45 -15.86
N ALA A 761 4.51 8.66 -16.16
CA ALA A 761 4.63 9.76 -15.21
C ALA A 761 3.29 10.38 -14.76
N ALA A 762 2.19 10.10 -15.46
CA ALA A 762 0.86 10.61 -15.07
C ALA A 762 0.32 9.88 -13.83
N ASP A 763 0.65 8.59 -13.70
CA ASP A 763 0.12 7.75 -12.64
C ASP A 763 1.17 7.46 -11.55
N MET A 764 2.46 7.47 -11.90
CA MET A 764 3.56 7.18 -10.98
C MET A 764 4.57 8.34 -10.88
N PRO A 765 5.01 8.72 -9.67
CA PRO A 765 6.17 9.59 -9.51
C PRO A 765 7.40 8.97 -10.18
N VAL A 766 7.97 9.69 -11.14
CA VAL A 766 9.19 9.29 -11.85
C VAL A 766 10.38 10.03 -11.26
N THR A 767 11.31 9.26 -10.70
CA THR A 767 12.53 9.81 -10.10
C THR A 767 13.77 9.46 -10.91
N GLN A 768 13.66 8.54 -11.88
CA GLN A 768 14.77 8.14 -12.74
C GLN A 768 14.34 7.94 -14.19
N PHE A 769 15.28 8.10 -15.11
CA PHE A 769 15.09 7.74 -16.51
C PHE A 769 16.15 6.79 -17.02
N GLY A 770 15.73 5.76 -17.75
CA GLY A 770 16.61 4.99 -18.61
C GLY A 770 16.71 5.63 -19.99
N VAL A 771 17.89 5.65 -20.59
CA VAL A 771 18.07 6.10 -21.98
C VAL A 771 18.87 5.07 -22.76
N ALA A 772 18.31 4.59 -23.87
CA ALA A 772 18.97 3.67 -24.79
C ALA A 772 18.92 4.17 -26.24
N THR A 773 19.73 3.58 -27.12
CA THR A 773 19.63 3.89 -28.56
C THR A 773 18.35 3.32 -29.15
N GLY A 774 17.62 4.11 -29.93
CA GLY A 774 16.47 3.63 -30.69
C GLY A 774 16.85 2.93 -32.01
N THR A 775 18.13 2.81 -32.34
CA THR A 775 18.60 2.22 -33.62
C THR A 775 19.02 0.75 -33.52
N GLN A 776 19.12 0.22 -32.29
CA GLN A 776 19.42 -1.17 -31.97
C GLN A 776 18.59 -1.58 -30.74
N PHE A 777 18.30 -2.88 -30.58
CA PHE A 777 17.34 -3.34 -29.58
C PHE A 777 17.97 -3.84 -28.27
N ALA A 778 19.18 -4.39 -28.32
CA ALA A 778 19.68 -5.25 -27.26
C ALA A 778 19.91 -4.52 -25.92
N ASP A 779 20.53 -3.33 -25.95
CA ASP A 779 20.77 -2.54 -24.75
C ASP A 779 19.47 -2.01 -24.14
N ALA A 780 18.52 -1.59 -24.99
CA ALA A 780 17.19 -1.14 -24.57
C ALA A 780 16.33 -2.29 -24.00
N LEU A 781 16.53 -3.52 -24.47
CA LEU A 781 15.83 -4.70 -23.95
C LEU A 781 16.28 -5.06 -22.53
N THR A 782 17.60 -5.14 -22.29
CA THR A 782 18.12 -5.41 -20.95
C THR A 782 17.94 -4.21 -20.02
N GLY A 783 18.14 -2.98 -20.53
CA GLY A 783 17.90 -1.75 -19.79
C GLY A 783 16.43 -1.52 -19.47
N GLY A 784 15.51 -1.89 -20.36
CA GLY A 784 14.07 -1.84 -20.11
C GLY A 784 13.65 -2.77 -18.97
N ALA A 785 14.24 -3.97 -18.88
CA ALA A 785 14.04 -4.85 -17.72
C ALA A 785 14.58 -4.25 -16.41
N PHE A 786 15.71 -3.54 -16.47
CA PHE A 786 16.24 -2.80 -15.32
C PHE A 786 15.28 -1.69 -14.87
N MET A 787 14.82 -0.86 -15.81
CA MET A 787 13.90 0.23 -15.51
C MET A 787 12.54 -0.28 -15.03
N ALA A 788 12.02 -1.37 -15.61
CA ALA A 788 10.81 -2.04 -15.12
C ALA A 788 10.98 -2.52 -13.67
N ASN A 789 12.11 -3.17 -13.34
CA ASN A 789 12.45 -3.57 -11.98
C ASN A 789 12.56 -2.37 -11.01
N ALA A 790 12.98 -1.21 -11.50
CA ALA A 790 12.96 0.06 -10.74
C ALA A 790 11.59 0.76 -10.69
N ASN A 791 10.61 0.35 -11.51
CA ASN A 791 9.35 1.07 -11.76
C ASN A 791 9.58 2.46 -12.35
N GLU A 792 10.43 2.55 -13.35
CA GLU A 792 10.83 3.81 -13.95
C GLU A 792 10.77 3.68 -15.50
N PRO A 793 10.58 4.78 -16.23
CA PRO A 793 10.42 4.75 -17.68
C PRO A 793 11.76 4.58 -18.45
N LEU A 794 11.65 4.09 -19.68
CA LEU A 794 12.74 4.00 -20.65
C LEU A 794 12.48 4.93 -21.84
N LEU A 795 13.42 5.85 -22.10
CA LEU A 795 13.47 6.68 -23.30
C LEU A 795 14.38 6.06 -24.36
N LEU A 796 14.10 6.41 -25.61
CA LEU A 796 14.91 6.03 -26.76
C LEU A 796 15.38 7.28 -27.48
N THR A 797 16.65 7.30 -27.89
CA THR A 797 17.21 8.41 -28.66
C THR A 797 18.14 7.96 -29.78
N ALA A 798 18.54 8.88 -30.66
CA ALA A 798 19.55 8.62 -31.67
C ALA A 798 20.95 8.50 -31.04
N PRO A 799 21.90 7.74 -31.65
CA PRO A 799 23.25 7.58 -31.11
C PRO A 799 24.01 8.87 -30.86
N THR A 800 23.75 9.92 -31.63
CA THR A 800 24.55 11.16 -31.67
C THR A 800 23.90 12.35 -30.99
N ALA A 801 22.60 12.32 -30.75
CA ALA A 801 21.85 13.44 -30.18
C ALA A 801 20.64 12.94 -29.37
N LEU A 802 20.41 13.57 -28.22
CA LEU A 802 19.20 13.45 -27.42
C LEU A 802 18.01 14.00 -28.22
N ALA A 803 16.90 13.26 -28.24
CA ALA A 803 15.70 13.69 -28.95
C ALA A 803 15.13 14.98 -28.32
N PRO A 804 14.54 15.89 -29.11
CA PRO A 804 13.91 17.08 -28.55
C PRO A 804 12.80 16.77 -27.54
N SER A 805 12.00 15.73 -27.78
CA SER A 805 10.97 15.24 -26.86
C SER A 805 11.54 14.84 -25.50
N ASP A 806 12.65 14.11 -25.53
CA ASP A 806 13.33 13.63 -24.32
C ASP A 806 13.95 14.80 -23.56
N THR A 807 14.50 15.78 -24.28
CA THR A 807 15.05 17.02 -23.68
C THR A 807 13.96 17.79 -22.94
N THR A 808 12.78 17.97 -23.56
CA THR A 808 11.63 18.64 -22.94
C THR A 808 11.15 17.88 -21.70
N LEU A 809 11.03 16.55 -21.77
CA LEU A 809 10.57 15.74 -20.66
C LEU A 809 11.55 15.78 -19.48
N LEU A 810 12.83 15.53 -19.73
CA LEU A 810 13.88 15.56 -18.70
C LEU A 810 14.00 16.95 -18.04
N HIS A 811 13.95 18.02 -18.84
CA HIS A 811 13.96 19.38 -18.29
C HIS A 811 12.72 19.67 -17.44
N GLY A 812 11.53 19.24 -17.89
CA GLY A 812 10.27 19.43 -17.16
C GLY A 812 10.26 18.73 -15.81
N MET A 813 10.99 17.62 -15.70
CA MET A 813 11.03 16.77 -14.51
C MET A 813 12.30 16.96 -13.66
N ARG A 814 13.19 17.89 -14.03
CA ARG A 814 14.52 18.03 -13.40
C ARG A 814 14.50 18.22 -11.87
N SER A 815 13.43 18.79 -11.30
CA SER A 815 13.31 19.01 -9.85
C SER A 815 12.98 17.74 -9.05
N GLN A 816 12.54 16.68 -9.72
CA GLN A 816 12.17 15.39 -9.10
C GLN A 816 13.12 14.25 -9.48
N LEU A 817 14.06 14.47 -10.42
CA LEU A 817 14.97 13.43 -10.88
C LEU A 817 16.19 13.25 -9.98
N SER A 818 16.36 12.03 -9.48
CA SER A 818 17.55 11.58 -8.76
C SER A 818 18.62 11.02 -9.70
N ALA A 819 18.25 10.37 -10.81
CA ALA A 819 19.22 9.81 -11.76
C ALA A 819 18.72 9.70 -13.21
N VAL A 820 19.66 9.67 -14.16
CA VAL A 820 19.44 9.24 -15.54
C VAL A 820 20.53 8.25 -15.93
N THR A 821 20.15 7.03 -16.34
CA THR A 821 21.09 5.96 -16.69
C THR A 821 21.06 5.65 -18.18
N LEU A 822 22.23 5.75 -18.82
CA LEU A 822 22.41 5.36 -20.21
C LEU A 822 22.73 3.86 -20.30
N PHE A 823 22.02 3.15 -21.18
CA PHE A 823 22.29 1.76 -21.49
C PHE A 823 23.01 1.63 -22.83
N GLY A 824 24.18 0.99 -22.80
CA GLY A 824 25.03 0.77 -23.97
C GLY A 824 26.27 1.64 -24.00
N GLY A 825 27.30 1.15 -24.70
CA GLY A 825 28.61 1.81 -24.75
C GLY A 825 28.63 3.08 -25.63
N PRO A 826 29.78 3.77 -25.72
CA PRO A 826 29.95 5.00 -26.52
C PRO A 826 29.66 4.86 -28.03
N VAL A 827 29.55 3.63 -28.55
CA VAL A 827 29.11 3.37 -29.92
C VAL A 827 27.58 3.45 -30.02
N ALA A 828 26.85 2.93 -29.04
CA ALA A 828 25.39 2.93 -29.00
C ALA A 828 24.84 4.34 -28.70
N LEU A 829 25.44 5.02 -27.71
CA LEU A 829 25.12 6.40 -27.33
C LEU A 829 26.41 7.19 -27.11
N LYS A 830 26.69 8.16 -27.98
CA LYS A 830 27.90 9.00 -27.92
C LYS A 830 27.95 9.82 -26.64
N GLN A 831 29.15 10.28 -26.29
CA GLN A 831 29.34 11.18 -25.14
C GLN A 831 28.48 12.44 -25.24
N ALA A 832 28.28 12.98 -26.44
CA ALA A 832 27.42 14.13 -26.68
C ALA A 832 25.97 13.95 -26.15
N VAL A 833 25.41 12.75 -26.22
CA VAL A 833 24.07 12.46 -25.66
C VAL A 833 24.10 12.55 -24.15
N MET A 834 25.12 11.99 -23.51
CA MET A 834 25.29 12.07 -22.05
C MET A 834 25.46 13.52 -21.59
N ASP A 835 26.21 14.33 -22.36
CA ASP A 835 26.41 15.75 -22.08
C ASP A 835 25.10 16.55 -22.25
N GLN A 836 24.27 16.21 -23.24
CA GLN A 836 22.95 16.81 -23.45
C GLN A 836 21.95 16.46 -22.35
N ILE A 837 21.96 15.20 -21.87
CA ILE A 837 21.17 14.78 -20.70
C ILE A 837 21.59 15.57 -19.46
N ALA A 838 22.90 15.62 -19.19
CA ALA A 838 23.48 16.40 -18.10
C ALA A 838 23.06 17.87 -18.14
N HIS A 839 23.02 18.46 -19.34
CA HIS A 839 22.54 19.82 -19.54
C HIS A 839 21.03 19.97 -19.28
N ALA A 840 20.21 19.02 -19.73
CA ALA A 840 18.77 19.04 -19.54
C ALA A 840 18.34 18.96 -18.06
N VAL A 841 19.07 18.20 -17.23
CA VAL A 841 18.74 17.99 -15.81
C VAL A 841 19.38 18.99 -14.83
N GLY A 842 20.36 19.80 -15.25
CA GLY A 842 20.70 21.05 -14.55
C GLY A 842 21.81 21.04 -13.49
N GLY A 843 22.78 20.13 -13.52
CA GLY A 843 23.97 20.15 -12.64
C GLY A 843 24.32 18.74 -12.12
N VAL A 844 25.58 18.30 -12.24
CA VAL A 844 25.93 16.86 -12.24
C VAL A 844 27.13 16.55 -11.35
N GLU A 845 27.02 15.51 -10.51
CA GLU A 845 28.18 14.67 -10.15
C GLU A 845 28.37 13.64 -11.28
N ARG A 846 29.43 13.77 -12.08
CA ARG A 846 29.75 12.79 -13.13
C ARG A 846 30.44 11.60 -12.47
N ARG A 847 29.88 10.39 -12.57
CA ARG A 847 30.49 9.15 -12.07
C ARG A 847 30.61 8.09 -13.15
#